data_AF-A0A496WVA5-F1
#
_entry.id   AF-A0A496WVA5-F1
#
_cell.length_a   1.000
_cell.length_b   1.000
_cell.length_c   1.000
_cell.angle_alpha   90.00
_cell.angle_beta   90.00
_cell.angle_gamma   90.00
#
_symmetry.space_group_name_H-M   'P 1'
#
loop_
_entity.id
_entity.type
_entity.pdbx_description
1 polymer ?
#
loop_
_entity_poly.entity_id
_entity_poly.type
_entity_poly.pdbx_seq_one_letter_code
_entity_poly.pdbx_strand_id
1 'polypeptide(L)'
;MRLRSASSTPIGSVFASCCPLLRTHAAFSASASTITNQQPSNFRDMNMKITRFICPLIFLCAASIAGAATLEWTGAVNSNITNDGNWSGGSSVGILDATLAHDLVFVNAGVAPVGPERILQPTWGVSGANSITVDGVFLDTAGNDGISAGTIHILHGGSARIFFMKSTIHVDATSSLNLLGGGDPLPSGSVLNLAPGAQLAMASLGEFTEQGAQIFVDGTSYAADDTILSFSGNTATAVGALDTDEDGLVDSWEQLHFGNLDEVAAGDPDGDLLDNAGEQSRETDPNLQDTDGDGFNDKIESGTGVWIGSQDTGTSAIISDTDEDGLPDGVETRTGTFVSGQDTGTDPLLFNTDGDRIGDGSEVARGTNPNDAGSQPNLPNVVFIMADDLGYNHLSSYGQTRLATPNIDSLATDGMRFTDAYAGCTVCGPSRSSLMTGLHSGHIPYKLNDAHVDITDRTGTLGELFKEAGFMTGAFGKWGIGGLGSGQTPNDRGIDEFYGMLDQGHGHRHFPSYLIGNNVKSLTGNTVDSGGNTSANPADRVQHTHDAFTAHALQFIEDQQDRAFFCYLAFTLPHTEIIASDAVLNTPEFDPSLWPETYTADTSIHISQNQPHRNFGAELRMIDNSVGAIIAKLDELGLTDNTLLVFTSDNGGQEQSVWGNAPSIYFNANGILRGGKTDSYEGGLRVPMLAKWPGHVPAGTTSDLPCYFADFYPTVAQVLGVRPPAYVDGLSILPELTGDRDNQKKHRYLFWSHQAGSLDHAVRAGKWKAVKRGGNAIELYNLETDPSETSNVAGSNAAIVQEMQRIITREYVPDLGASEPSASSPVYPNHP
;
A
#
# COMPACT_ATOMS: atom_id res chain seq x y z
N MET A 1 42.72 39.61 28.18
CA MET A 1 43.10 41.00 27.85
C MET A 1 41.87 41.90 28.00
N ARG A 2 42.00 43.25 28.02
CA ARG A 2 40.86 44.18 28.23
C ARG A 2 40.44 44.87 26.91
N LEU A 3 39.15 45.25 26.85
CA LEU A 3 38.41 46.30 26.08
C LEU A 3 37.06 45.66 25.64
N ARG A 4 35.83 46.14 26.00
CA ARG A 4 35.15 47.45 25.86
C ARG A 4 34.93 47.84 24.38
N SER A 5 33.76 48.30 23.93
CA SER A 5 32.53 48.89 24.55
C SER A 5 31.25 48.05 24.27
N ALA A 6 30.14 48.06 25.04
CA ALA A 6 29.13 49.12 25.32
C ALA A 6 28.53 49.76 24.04
N SER A 7 27.21 50.00 23.89
CA SER A 7 26.04 50.10 24.82
C SER A 7 24.75 49.46 24.19
N SER A 8 23.52 49.49 24.71
CA SER A 8 22.84 50.20 25.83
C SER A 8 21.70 49.37 26.48
N THR A 9 21.10 49.87 27.57
CA THR A 9 20.03 49.26 28.39
C THR A 9 18.75 50.14 28.37
N PRO A 10 17.69 49.87 29.18
CA PRO A 10 16.79 48.71 29.14
C PRO A 10 15.28 49.09 29.18
N ILE A 11 14.37 48.12 28.99
CA ILE A 11 12.99 48.14 29.53
C ILE A 11 12.71 46.75 30.14
N GLY A 12 11.87 46.66 31.18
CA GLY A 12 11.54 45.38 31.83
C GLY A 12 10.38 45.46 32.81
N SER A 13 10.09 44.35 33.49
CA SER A 13 8.86 44.05 34.28
C SER A 13 7.60 43.94 33.39
N VAL A 14 6.59 43.13 33.73
CA VAL A 14 5.82 43.12 34.99
C VAL A 14 5.25 41.73 35.36
N PHE A 15 5.11 41.51 36.68
CA PHE A 15 4.42 40.43 37.43
C PHE A 15 5.01 39.00 37.47
N ALA A 16 4.60 38.28 38.53
CA ALA A 16 5.25 37.09 39.11
C ALA A 16 4.36 36.45 40.21
N SER A 17 4.82 35.33 40.80
CA SER A 17 4.19 34.51 41.87
C SER A 17 3.18 33.49 41.31
N CYS A 18 3.13 32.23 41.77
CA CYS A 18 3.42 31.73 43.13
C CYS A 18 4.50 30.60 43.22
N CYS A 19 4.65 30.08 44.44
CA CYS A 19 5.64 29.13 44.98
C CYS A 19 4.94 28.40 46.18
N PRO A 20 5.55 27.52 47.04
CA PRO A 20 6.93 27.02 47.09
C PRO A 20 7.10 25.52 47.53
N LEU A 21 8.35 25.14 47.90
CA LEU A 21 8.77 23.99 48.74
C LEU A 21 8.84 22.59 48.07
N LEU A 22 9.71 21.64 48.46
CA LEU A 22 10.64 21.53 49.63
C LEU A 22 12.08 21.08 49.27
N ARG A 23 13.07 21.73 49.91
CA ARG A 23 14.28 21.19 50.62
C ARG A 23 15.05 19.97 50.05
N THR A 24 16.32 20.03 49.59
CA THR A 24 17.63 20.51 50.14
C THR A 24 18.50 19.44 50.83
N HIS A 25 19.83 19.60 50.69
CA HIS A 25 20.97 18.84 51.27
C HIS A 25 21.48 17.65 50.44
N ALA A 26 22.80 17.39 50.34
CA ALA A 26 23.97 18.23 50.64
C ALA A 26 25.22 17.73 49.87
N ALA A 27 26.21 18.60 49.69
CA ALA A 27 27.49 18.26 49.07
C ALA A 27 28.46 17.59 50.06
N PHE A 28 29.43 16.82 49.53
CA PHE A 28 30.79 16.80 50.08
C PHE A 28 31.85 16.69 48.98
N SER A 29 33.12 16.86 49.34
CA SER A 29 34.15 17.42 48.46
C SER A 29 35.27 16.45 48.04
N ALA A 30 35.71 16.66 46.79
CA ALA A 30 37.06 16.51 46.24
C ALA A 30 38.23 15.99 47.12
N SER A 31 39.04 15.13 46.51
CA SER A 31 40.51 15.09 46.68
C SER A 31 41.17 14.68 45.37
N ALA A 32 42.39 15.17 45.09
CA ALA A 32 43.13 14.86 43.86
C ALA A 32 44.63 14.70 44.13
N SER A 33 45.30 13.73 43.48
CA SER A 33 46.77 13.60 43.52
C SER A 33 47.38 12.69 42.42
N THR A 34 47.66 13.31 41.26
CA THR A 34 49.00 13.44 40.63
C THR A 34 49.97 12.26 40.34
N ILE A 35 50.51 12.28 39.10
CA ILE A 35 51.94 11.99 38.69
C ILE A 35 52.36 10.50 38.67
N THR A 36 53.11 9.90 37.73
CA THR A 36 54.09 10.24 36.62
C THR A 36 53.81 9.32 35.39
N ASN A 37 54.04 9.59 34.09
CA ASN A 37 55.05 10.32 33.29
C ASN A 37 56.30 9.51 32.82
N GLN A 38 56.33 9.06 31.55
CA GLN A 38 57.54 8.91 30.70
C GLN A 38 57.22 8.83 29.18
N GLN A 39 58.25 9.00 28.34
CA GLN A 39 58.28 9.26 26.87
C GLN A 39 59.69 8.86 26.33
N PRO A 40 60.09 8.98 25.02
CA PRO A 40 59.39 9.38 23.77
C PRO A 40 59.70 8.45 22.53
N SER A 41 59.42 8.95 21.31
CA SER A 41 60.06 8.69 19.98
C SER A 41 59.31 7.79 18.96
N ASN A 42 59.27 8.10 17.63
CA ASN A 42 59.70 9.31 16.90
C ASN A 42 59.00 9.51 15.53
N PHE A 43 58.61 10.75 15.23
CA PHE A 43 58.48 11.44 13.92
C PHE A 43 58.29 10.67 12.58
N ARG A 44 57.24 11.08 11.83
CA ARG A 44 57.43 12.08 10.75
C ARG A 44 56.16 12.87 10.37
N ASP A 45 56.41 14.07 9.86
CA ASP A 45 55.48 15.16 9.52
C ASP A 45 54.66 14.89 8.21
N MET A 46 53.67 15.69 7.77
CA MET A 46 53.53 17.16 7.85
C MET A 46 52.11 17.72 7.50
N ASN A 47 51.75 18.90 8.06
CA ASN A 47 50.68 19.87 7.65
C ASN A 47 49.19 19.43 7.68
N MET A 48 48.27 19.95 8.52
CA MET A 48 47.70 21.32 8.63
C MET A 48 47.18 21.95 7.30
N LYS A 49 46.11 22.76 7.15
CA LYS A 49 44.93 23.31 7.92
C LYS A 49 44.12 24.18 6.87
N ILE A 50 42.87 24.68 6.96
CA ILE A 50 41.70 24.70 7.89
C ILE A 50 40.45 24.98 6.99
N THR A 51 39.31 24.27 7.03
CA THR A 51 38.11 24.40 7.90
C THR A 51 37.14 25.58 7.63
N ARG A 52 35.84 25.25 7.37
CA ARG A 52 34.58 26.07 7.40
C ARG A 52 34.33 27.11 6.28
N PHE A 53 33.12 27.36 5.73
CA PHE A 53 31.73 26.82 5.69
C PHE A 53 30.88 27.93 4.99
N ILE A 54 29.70 27.62 4.44
CA ILE A 54 28.63 28.54 3.95
C ILE A 54 28.77 29.14 2.52
N CYS A 55 27.63 29.18 1.81
CA CYS A 55 27.35 29.63 0.43
C CYS A 55 27.05 31.17 0.38
N PRO A 56 26.30 31.79 -0.58
CA PRO A 56 25.72 31.34 -1.87
C PRO A 56 25.86 32.38 -3.06
N LEU A 57 25.00 32.24 -4.09
CA LEU A 57 24.59 33.19 -5.17
C LEU A 57 25.26 33.18 -6.58
N ILE A 58 24.43 32.81 -7.58
CA ILE A 58 24.00 33.59 -8.79
C ILE A 58 25.04 34.39 -9.60
N PHE A 59 25.16 34.14 -10.93
CA PHE A 59 24.80 35.11 -12.01
C PHE A 59 24.79 34.53 -13.45
N LEU A 60 24.19 35.31 -14.37
CA LEU A 60 23.78 35.00 -15.74
C LEU A 60 24.89 35.05 -16.82
N CYS A 61 24.62 34.33 -17.92
CA CYS A 61 24.85 34.64 -19.35
C CYS A 61 26.14 35.34 -19.84
N ALA A 62 26.86 34.66 -20.73
CA ALA A 62 27.40 35.25 -21.96
C ALA A 62 27.49 34.20 -23.09
N ALA A 63 27.15 34.58 -24.32
CA ALA A 63 27.31 33.72 -25.52
C ALA A 63 28.78 33.73 -26.02
N SER A 64 29.24 32.88 -26.95
CA SER A 64 28.79 32.91 -28.36
C SER A 64 29.59 31.99 -29.31
N ILE A 65 28.97 31.70 -30.47
CA ILE A 65 29.57 31.29 -31.77
C ILE A 65 30.03 29.82 -31.96
N ALA A 66 29.09 29.04 -32.53
CA ALA A 66 29.18 28.20 -33.74
C ALA A 66 30.29 27.15 -33.97
N GLY A 67 29.84 25.94 -34.36
CA GLY A 67 30.63 24.92 -35.05
C GLY A 67 29.82 23.63 -35.27
N ALA A 68 29.33 23.38 -36.49
CA ALA A 68 28.54 22.19 -36.81
C ALA A 68 29.41 21.00 -37.25
N ALA A 69 29.09 19.81 -36.78
CA ALA A 69 29.61 18.54 -37.30
C ALA A 69 28.55 17.44 -37.13
N THR A 70 28.23 16.72 -38.20
CA THR A 70 27.46 15.47 -38.16
C THR A 70 28.37 14.30 -37.83
N LEU A 71 27.80 13.20 -37.32
CA LEU A 71 28.53 11.95 -37.12
C LEU A 71 27.60 10.75 -37.33
N GLU A 72 27.79 10.06 -38.45
CA GLU A 72 27.16 8.76 -38.71
C GLU A 72 27.85 7.68 -37.88
N TRP A 73 27.12 6.62 -37.49
CA TRP A 73 27.74 5.43 -36.92
C TRP A 73 27.36 4.18 -37.71
N THR A 74 28.35 3.58 -38.37
CA THR A 74 28.22 2.30 -39.06
C THR A 74 29.13 1.27 -38.38
N GLY A 75 28.55 0.20 -37.85
CA GLY A 75 29.29 -0.79 -37.06
C GLY A 75 28.48 -2.05 -36.79
N ALA A 76 28.53 -3.01 -37.72
CA ALA A 76 27.84 -4.29 -37.57
C ALA A 76 28.61 -5.26 -36.66
N VAL A 77 27.91 -5.90 -35.72
CA VAL A 77 28.37 -7.13 -35.04
C VAL A 77 27.48 -8.28 -35.52
N ASN A 78 28.09 -9.44 -35.77
CA ASN A 78 27.45 -10.54 -36.48
C ASN A 78 27.65 -11.86 -35.71
N SER A 79 26.55 -12.49 -35.29
CA SER A 79 26.54 -13.84 -34.71
C SER A 79 25.32 -14.61 -35.22
N ASN A 80 25.54 -15.86 -35.64
CA ASN A 80 24.53 -16.64 -36.35
C ASN A 80 23.64 -17.44 -35.37
N ILE A 81 22.33 -17.43 -35.62
CA ILE A 81 21.46 -18.58 -35.34
C ILE A 81 20.80 -18.98 -36.66
N THR A 82 20.86 -20.25 -36.99
CA THR A 82 20.36 -20.81 -38.27
C THR A 82 18.85 -20.98 -38.25
N ASN A 83 18.19 -20.61 -39.36
CA ASN A 83 16.75 -20.68 -39.53
C ASN A 83 16.38 -21.80 -40.52
N ASP A 84 15.68 -22.84 -40.05
CA ASP A 84 15.17 -23.97 -40.85
C ASP A 84 13.83 -24.43 -40.24
N GLY A 85 12.70 -24.28 -40.97
CA GLY A 85 11.42 -24.82 -40.48
C GLY A 85 10.10 -24.14 -40.89
N ASN A 86 9.85 -23.94 -42.20
CA ASN A 86 8.53 -23.62 -42.80
C ASN A 86 7.75 -22.38 -42.30
N TRP A 87 7.64 -21.38 -43.18
CA TRP A 87 6.71 -20.25 -43.07
C TRP A 87 5.26 -20.60 -43.40
N SER A 88 4.33 -19.88 -42.76
CA SER A 88 3.03 -19.53 -43.37
C SER A 88 2.53 -18.14 -42.91
N GLY A 89 3.06 -17.07 -43.52
CA GLY A 89 2.36 -15.77 -43.65
C GLY A 89 2.22 -14.90 -42.39
N GLY A 90 3.32 -14.27 -41.95
CA GLY A 90 3.28 -13.15 -40.98
C GLY A 90 4.55 -12.30 -41.08
N SER A 91 4.41 -10.97 -41.17
CA SER A 91 5.55 -10.04 -41.26
C SER A 91 5.84 -9.36 -39.93
N SER A 92 6.51 -10.07 -39.01
CA SER A 92 6.94 -9.50 -37.72
C SER A 92 8.04 -8.44 -37.92
N VAL A 93 7.80 -7.22 -37.42
CA VAL A 93 8.89 -6.32 -37.01
C VAL A 93 9.40 -6.83 -35.67
N GLY A 94 10.72 -6.90 -35.49
CA GLY A 94 11.31 -7.40 -34.25
C GLY A 94 11.29 -6.34 -33.15
N ILE A 95 10.61 -6.61 -32.04
CA ILE A 95 10.77 -5.86 -30.80
C ILE A 95 12.15 -6.22 -30.22
N LEU A 96 12.98 -5.22 -29.96
CA LEU A 96 14.22 -5.39 -29.20
C LEU A 96 13.87 -5.44 -27.70
N ASP A 97 14.52 -6.34 -26.97
CA ASP A 97 14.39 -6.50 -25.52
C ASP A 97 14.73 -5.17 -24.82
N ALA A 98 13.71 -4.52 -24.27
CA ALA A 98 13.74 -3.11 -23.86
C ALA A 98 14.15 -2.89 -22.39
N THR A 99 14.88 -3.84 -21.80
CA THR A 99 15.37 -3.76 -20.40
C THR A 99 16.48 -2.71 -20.17
N LEU A 100 16.95 -2.02 -21.22
CA LEU A 100 18.00 -0.98 -21.17
C LEU A 100 17.77 0.21 -22.13
N ALA A 101 16.57 0.36 -22.71
CA ALA A 101 16.28 1.43 -23.67
C ALA A 101 15.62 2.64 -22.96
N HIS A 102 16.33 3.77 -22.85
CA HIS A 102 15.73 5.01 -22.34
C HIS A 102 14.66 5.58 -23.29
N ASP A 103 14.84 5.38 -24.59
CA ASP A 103 13.96 5.89 -25.65
C ASP A 103 13.56 4.74 -26.60
N LEU A 104 12.28 4.67 -26.95
CA LEU A 104 11.70 3.66 -27.84
C LEU A 104 11.32 4.27 -29.19
N VAL A 105 11.76 3.67 -30.30
CA VAL A 105 11.56 4.26 -31.65
C VAL A 105 10.99 3.22 -32.61
N PHE A 106 9.78 3.47 -33.12
CA PHE A 106 9.10 2.66 -34.12
C PHE A 106 9.30 3.28 -35.52
N VAL A 107 10.22 2.73 -36.33
CA VAL A 107 10.60 3.31 -37.64
C VAL A 107 10.29 2.38 -38.81
N ASN A 108 9.75 2.95 -39.90
CA ASN A 108 9.53 2.25 -41.16
C ASN A 108 10.83 2.07 -41.98
N ALA A 109 11.51 0.94 -41.82
CA ALA A 109 12.64 0.54 -42.66
C ALA A 109 12.18 0.15 -44.09
N GLY A 110 11.87 1.16 -44.90
CA GLY A 110 10.95 1.04 -46.04
C GLY A 110 11.39 0.17 -47.22
N VAL A 111 10.44 -0.66 -47.70
CA VAL A 111 10.43 -1.27 -49.03
C VAL A 111 8.99 -1.26 -49.58
N ALA A 112 8.78 -0.59 -50.72
CA ALA A 112 7.66 -0.62 -51.68
C ALA A 112 6.19 -0.81 -51.18
N PRO A 113 5.23 0.05 -51.59
CA PRO A 113 3.86 0.06 -51.05
C PRO A 113 3.02 -1.14 -51.50
N VAL A 114 2.44 -1.87 -50.55
CA VAL A 114 1.42 -2.93 -50.79
C VAL A 114 0.40 -2.96 -49.65
N GLY A 115 -0.84 -2.55 -49.92
CA GLY A 115 -1.98 -2.63 -49.00
C GLY A 115 -2.11 -1.46 -48.00
N PRO A 116 -3.32 -1.27 -47.41
CA PRO A 116 -3.53 -0.28 -46.36
C PRO A 116 -2.89 -0.72 -45.03
N GLU A 117 -2.44 0.26 -44.26
CA GLU A 117 -2.07 0.22 -42.82
C GLU A 117 -1.52 -1.09 -42.25
N ARG A 118 -0.19 -1.13 -42.08
CA ARG A 118 0.44 -2.04 -41.11
C ARG A 118 0.21 -1.50 -39.70
N ILE A 119 -0.81 -2.02 -39.03
CA ILE A 119 -1.08 -1.76 -37.62
C ILE A 119 0.00 -2.43 -36.75
N LEU A 120 0.65 -1.66 -35.88
CA LEU A 120 1.42 -2.18 -34.76
C LEU A 120 0.53 -2.19 -33.51
N GLN A 121 0.01 -3.37 -33.15
CA GLN A 121 -0.61 -3.60 -31.85
C GLN A 121 0.42 -4.26 -30.92
N PRO A 122 0.93 -3.57 -29.88
CA PRO A 122 1.72 -4.22 -28.84
C PRO A 122 0.81 -5.11 -27.99
N THR A 123 1.23 -6.35 -27.69
CA THR A 123 0.42 -7.29 -26.90
C THR A 123 0.57 -7.12 -25.38
N TRP A 124 1.07 -5.96 -24.97
CA TRP A 124 1.37 -5.51 -23.61
C TRP A 124 1.38 -3.97 -23.63
N GLY A 125 1.02 -3.32 -22.53
CA GLY A 125 1.24 -1.88 -22.35
C GLY A 125 2.73 -1.51 -22.40
N VAL A 126 3.03 -0.27 -22.80
CA VAL A 126 4.40 0.25 -22.87
C VAL A 126 4.59 1.27 -21.75
N SER A 127 5.30 0.90 -20.68
CA SER A 127 5.53 1.76 -19.52
C SER A 127 7.01 1.99 -19.23
N GLY A 128 7.33 3.14 -18.63
CA GLY A 128 8.67 3.46 -18.10
C GLY A 128 9.67 4.03 -19.10
N ALA A 129 9.26 4.41 -20.32
CA ALA A 129 10.14 5.06 -21.29
C ALA A 129 10.31 6.57 -21.01
N ASN A 130 11.51 7.12 -21.18
CA ASN A 130 11.70 8.58 -21.13
C ASN A 130 11.07 9.23 -22.36
N SER A 131 11.30 8.67 -23.55
CA SER A 131 10.52 9.02 -24.74
C SER A 131 10.12 7.84 -25.62
N ILE A 132 9.03 8.03 -26.36
CA ILE A 132 8.58 7.17 -27.46
C ILE A 132 8.56 7.99 -28.74
N THR A 133 8.98 7.42 -29.87
CA THR A 133 8.89 8.04 -31.20
C THR A 133 8.22 7.10 -32.19
N VAL A 134 7.18 7.57 -32.88
CA VAL A 134 6.40 6.86 -33.89
C VAL A 134 6.68 7.51 -35.25
N ASP A 135 7.46 6.85 -36.12
CA ASP A 135 8.01 7.42 -37.35
C ASP A 135 7.53 6.63 -38.59
N GLY A 136 6.58 7.22 -39.34
CA GLY A 136 6.08 6.67 -40.60
C GLY A 136 5.33 5.32 -40.48
N VAL A 137 4.71 5.03 -39.34
CA VAL A 137 3.95 3.81 -39.02
C VAL A 137 2.66 4.11 -38.25
N PHE A 138 1.71 3.16 -38.20
CA PHE A 138 0.50 3.26 -37.36
C PHE A 138 0.64 2.40 -36.10
N LEU A 139 0.45 3.01 -34.93
CA LEU A 139 0.46 2.39 -33.59
C LEU A 139 -0.97 2.36 -33.02
N ASP A 140 -1.40 1.23 -32.45
CA ASP A 140 -2.77 1.05 -31.94
C ASP A 140 -2.79 0.26 -30.64
N THR A 141 -3.14 0.90 -29.52
CA THR A 141 -3.20 0.27 -28.19
C THR A 141 -4.64 0.10 -27.68
N ALA A 142 -5.53 -0.45 -28.51
CA ALA A 142 -6.95 -0.64 -28.20
C ALA A 142 -7.25 -1.79 -27.21
N GLY A 143 -6.44 -1.93 -26.16
CA GLY A 143 -6.68 -2.77 -24.98
C GLY A 143 -6.32 -2.00 -23.72
N ASN A 144 -6.78 -2.46 -22.55
CA ASN A 144 -6.73 -1.69 -21.29
C ASN A 144 -5.31 -1.35 -20.76
N ASP A 145 -4.24 -1.85 -21.40
CA ASP A 145 -2.86 -1.57 -21.01
C ASP A 145 -2.35 -0.32 -21.76
N GLY A 146 -2.52 0.86 -21.15
CA GLY A 146 -2.14 2.16 -21.74
C GLY A 146 -0.62 2.36 -21.99
N ILE A 147 -0.28 3.48 -22.64
CA ILE A 147 1.11 3.90 -22.83
C ILE A 147 1.50 4.90 -21.73
N SER A 148 2.65 4.68 -21.11
CA SER A 148 3.26 5.56 -20.13
C SER A 148 4.70 5.89 -20.51
N ALA A 149 4.91 7.12 -20.98
CA ALA A 149 6.23 7.65 -21.31
C ALA A 149 6.31 9.14 -20.97
N GLY A 150 7.51 9.63 -20.62
CA GLY A 150 7.69 11.05 -20.29
C GLY A 150 7.39 11.99 -21.48
N THR A 151 7.82 11.60 -22.68
CA THR A 151 7.57 12.32 -23.94
C THR A 151 7.15 11.36 -25.07
N ILE A 152 6.24 11.77 -25.95
CA ILE A 152 5.87 11.02 -27.17
C ILE A 152 6.04 11.91 -28.39
N HIS A 153 6.71 11.43 -29.43
CA HIS A 153 6.86 12.11 -30.72
C HIS A 153 6.18 11.29 -31.83
N ILE A 154 5.40 11.93 -32.70
CA ILE A 154 4.77 11.29 -33.87
C ILE A 154 5.21 12.07 -35.13
N LEU A 155 5.96 11.40 -36.01
CA LEU A 155 6.77 12.01 -37.07
C LEU A 155 6.54 11.38 -38.45
N HIS A 156 6.80 12.16 -39.50
CA HIS A 156 6.91 11.77 -40.91
C HIS A 156 5.73 10.97 -41.48
N GLY A 157 4.49 11.32 -41.08
CA GLY A 157 3.29 10.57 -41.47
C GLY A 157 3.05 9.33 -40.61
N GLY A 158 3.59 9.32 -39.40
CA GLY A 158 3.18 8.40 -38.34
C GLY A 158 1.77 8.72 -37.86
N SER A 159 1.10 7.71 -37.34
CA SER A 159 -0.26 7.83 -36.79
C SER A 159 -0.37 6.99 -35.51
N ALA A 160 -1.14 7.42 -34.52
CA ALA A 160 -1.30 6.66 -33.27
C ALA A 160 -2.73 6.65 -32.72
N ARG A 161 -3.06 5.55 -32.03
CA ARG A 161 -4.16 5.40 -31.06
C ARG A 161 -3.58 4.99 -29.71
N ILE A 162 -3.93 5.75 -28.67
CA ILE A 162 -3.29 5.72 -27.35
C ILE A 162 -4.36 5.88 -26.26
N PHE A 163 -4.15 5.23 -25.12
CA PHE A 163 -4.83 5.47 -23.84
C PHE A 163 -3.82 6.03 -22.83
N PHE A 164 -4.20 7.04 -22.03
CA PHE A 164 -3.26 8.01 -21.45
C PHE A 164 -2.67 7.64 -20.08
N MET A 165 -1.46 8.16 -19.84
CA MET A 165 -0.98 8.63 -18.54
C MET A 165 -0.40 10.05 -18.71
N LYS A 166 0.04 10.68 -17.62
CA LYS A 166 0.62 12.03 -17.62
C LYS A 166 1.91 12.09 -18.47
N SER A 167 1.83 12.76 -19.62
CA SER A 167 2.88 12.75 -20.66
C SER A 167 3.01 14.09 -21.39
N THR A 168 4.21 14.37 -21.93
CA THR A 168 4.39 15.36 -23.01
C THR A 168 4.22 14.67 -24.37
N ILE A 169 3.59 15.33 -25.35
CA ILE A 169 3.33 14.79 -26.68
C ILE A 169 3.69 15.84 -27.74
N HIS A 170 4.23 15.41 -28.87
CA HIS A 170 4.56 16.22 -30.05
C HIS A 170 4.10 15.52 -31.33
N VAL A 171 3.28 16.16 -32.16
CA VAL A 171 2.82 15.63 -33.46
C VAL A 171 3.29 16.55 -34.58
N ASP A 172 3.98 16.00 -35.59
CA ASP A 172 4.54 16.78 -36.69
C ASP A 172 3.50 17.16 -37.77
N ALA A 173 3.91 18.10 -38.64
CA ALA A 173 3.12 18.70 -39.71
C ALA A 173 2.59 17.72 -40.79
N THR A 174 2.92 16.43 -40.69
CA THR A 174 2.51 15.37 -41.63
C THR A 174 1.81 14.20 -40.97
N SER A 175 1.76 14.18 -39.63
CA SER A 175 1.38 13.03 -38.82
C SER A 175 -0.02 13.19 -38.19
N SER A 176 -0.56 12.12 -37.60
CA SER A 176 -1.88 12.18 -36.96
C SER A 176 -1.95 11.51 -35.58
N LEU A 177 -2.92 11.96 -34.78
CA LEU A 177 -3.31 11.35 -33.51
C LEU A 177 -4.81 11.08 -33.52
N ASN A 178 -5.23 9.90 -33.09
CA ASN A 178 -6.63 9.50 -32.95
C ASN A 178 -6.85 9.00 -31.53
N LEU A 179 -7.83 9.55 -30.83
CA LEU A 179 -8.04 9.25 -29.40
C LEU A 179 -9.30 8.41 -29.23
N LEU A 180 -9.18 7.34 -28.43
CA LEU A 180 -10.23 6.36 -28.23
C LEU A 180 -11.24 6.90 -27.22
N GLY A 181 -12.50 7.06 -27.65
CA GLY A 181 -13.57 7.56 -26.78
C GLY A 181 -13.88 6.61 -25.65
N GLY A 182 -13.77 7.09 -24.42
CA GLY A 182 -13.96 6.32 -23.19
C GLY A 182 -13.75 7.17 -21.94
N GLY A 183 -14.42 8.33 -21.84
CA GLY A 183 -14.39 9.24 -20.69
C GLY A 183 -13.10 10.06 -20.56
N ASP A 184 -12.00 9.39 -20.23
CA ASP A 184 -10.89 10.00 -19.50
C ASP A 184 -10.19 11.19 -20.22
N PRO A 185 -10.15 12.39 -19.61
CA PRO A 185 -9.44 13.56 -20.15
C PRO A 185 -7.90 13.43 -20.04
N LEU A 186 -7.15 14.35 -20.69
CA LEU A 186 -5.70 14.45 -20.52
C LEU A 186 -5.34 14.74 -19.04
N PRO A 187 -4.56 13.88 -18.37
CA PRO A 187 -4.26 14.05 -16.94
C PRO A 187 -3.50 15.35 -16.63
N SER A 188 -3.72 15.91 -15.46
CA SER A 188 -3.26 17.23 -15.04
C SER A 188 -1.74 17.35 -15.15
N GLY A 189 -1.26 18.40 -15.83
CA GLY A 189 0.15 18.60 -16.15
C GLY A 189 0.69 17.74 -17.30
N SER A 190 -0.17 17.14 -18.12
CA SER A 190 0.19 16.66 -19.46
C SER A 190 0.35 17.84 -20.44
N VAL A 191 1.13 17.66 -21.51
CA VAL A 191 1.41 18.73 -22.49
C VAL A 191 1.30 18.21 -23.93
N LEU A 192 0.38 18.72 -24.74
CA LEU A 192 0.23 18.32 -26.15
C LEU A 192 0.71 19.42 -27.11
N ASN A 193 1.67 19.11 -27.98
CA ASN A 193 2.23 20.05 -28.96
C ASN A 193 1.88 19.61 -30.40
N LEU A 194 1.17 20.45 -31.15
CA LEU A 194 0.80 20.20 -32.55
C LEU A 194 1.53 21.16 -33.50
N ALA A 195 2.25 20.62 -34.48
CA ALA A 195 2.88 21.40 -35.54
C ALA A 195 1.89 21.73 -36.69
N PRO A 196 2.07 22.84 -37.42
CA PRO A 196 1.15 23.26 -38.49
C PRO A 196 0.96 22.20 -39.60
N GLY A 197 -0.19 21.53 -39.62
CA GLY A 197 -0.53 20.46 -40.57
C GLY A 197 -0.77 19.09 -39.94
N ALA A 198 -0.45 18.91 -38.65
CA ALA A 198 -0.82 17.72 -37.88
C ALA A 198 -2.35 17.52 -37.87
N GLN A 199 -2.80 16.25 -37.87
CA GLN A 199 -4.23 15.91 -37.82
C GLN A 199 -4.61 15.29 -36.47
N LEU A 200 -5.69 15.77 -35.87
CA LEU A 200 -6.29 15.21 -34.65
C LEU A 200 -7.70 14.69 -34.98
N ALA A 201 -8.07 13.54 -34.42
CA ALA A 201 -9.39 12.93 -34.61
C ALA A 201 -9.92 12.33 -33.29
N MET A 202 -11.18 12.64 -32.96
CA MET A 202 -11.84 12.33 -31.69
C MET A 202 -13.19 11.64 -31.94
N ALA A 203 -13.74 11.00 -30.89
CA ALA A 203 -15.00 10.25 -30.95
C ALA A 203 -16.20 10.96 -30.30
N SER A 204 -15.93 11.87 -29.36
CA SER A 204 -16.85 12.76 -28.66
C SER A 204 -16.16 14.13 -28.45
N LEU A 205 -16.91 15.16 -28.06
CA LEU A 205 -16.47 16.56 -28.04
C LEU A 205 -16.57 17.27 -26.68
N GLY A 206 -16.92 16.55 -25.60
CA GLY A 206 -17.06 17.07 -24.23
C GLY A 206 -15.70 17.29 -23.55
N GLU A 207 -15.34 16.45 -22.57
CA GLU A 207 -14.11 16.65 -21.80
C GLU A 207 -12.83 16.26 -22.55
N PHE A 208 -11.74 16.98 -22.27
CA PHE A 208 -10.43 16.70 -22.88
C PHE A 208 -9.21 16.96 -21.97
N THR A 209 -9.37 17.65 -20.83
CA THR A 209 -8.25 18.06 -19.96
C THR A 209 -8.65 18.14 -18.49
N GLU A 210 -7.94 17.45 -17.60
CA GLU A 210 -7.96 17.78 -16.18
C GLU A 210 -7.34 19.17 -15.94
N GLN A 211 -7.77 19.84 -14.87
CA GLN A 211 -7.30 21.16 -14.48
C GLN A 211 -5.76 21.19 -14.35
N GLY A 212 -5.10 21.91 -15.26
CA GLY A 212 -3.64 22.05 -15.30
C GLY A 212 -2.91 21.31 -16.43
N ALA A 213 -3.60 20.61 -17.33
CA ALA A 213 -3.01 20.22 -18.63
C ALA A 213 -2.74 21.45 -19.54
N GLN A 214 -1.90 21.30 -20.57
CA GLN A 214 -1.57 22.37 -21.52
C GLN A 214 -1.56 21.89 -22.98
N ILE A 215 -2.13 22.69 -23.88
CA ILE A 215 -2.10 22.40 -25.33
C ILE A 215 -1.36 23.54 -26.04
N PHE A 216 -0.47 23.19 -26.96
CA PHE A 216 0.31 24.12 -27.78
C PHE A 216 0.07 23.84 -29.26
N VAL A 217 -0.33 24.87 -30.03
CA VAL A 217 -0.42 24.78 -31.50
C VAL A 217 0.42 25.89 -32.10
N ASP A 218 1.36 25.54 -32.99
CA ASP A 218 2.37 26.46 -33.57
C ASP A 218 3.14 27.31 -32.52
N GLY A 219 3.36 26.74 -31.33
CA GLY A 219 4.02 27.41 -30.20
C GLY A 219 3.14 28.42 -29.43
N THR A 220 1.87 28.61 -29.82
CA THR A 220 0.87 29.34 -29.03
C THR A 220 0.31 28.40 -27.96
N SER A 221 0.31 28.84 -26.70
CA SER A 221 -0.27 28.09 -25.58
C SER A 221 -1.78 28.34 -25.48
N TYR A 222 -2.51 27.27 -25.23
CA TYR A 222 -3.90 27.24 -24.80
C TYR A 222 -3.92 26.58 -23.42
N ALA A 223 -4.60 27.20 -22.48
CA ALA A 223 -4.78 26.64 -21.14
C ALA A 223 -6.05 25.77 -21.12
N ALA A 224 -6.14 24.91 -20.11
CA ALA A 224 -7.22 23.96 -19.91
C ALA A 224 -8.42 24.59 -19.17
N ASP A 225 -8.80 25.80 -19.59
CA ASP A 225 -9.99 26.55 -19.19
C ASP A 225 -10.86 26.82 -20.44
N ASP A 226 -11.94 26.03 -20.55
CA ASP A 226 -13.14 26.21 -21.38
C ASP A 226 -12.92 26.58 -22.86
N THR A 227 -11.81 26.12 -23.44
CA THR A 227 -11.40 26.45 -24.81
C THR A 227 -11.56 25.26 -25.77
N ILE A 228 -12.68 25.20 -26.47
CA ILE A 228 -12.88 24.25 -27.58
C ILE A 228 -11.96 24.64 -28.75
N LEU A 229 -11.30 23.65 -29.36
CA LEU A 229 -10.40 23.88 -30.50
C LEU A 229 -11.07 23.43 -31.81
N SER A 230 -11.50 24.40 -32.60
CA SER A 230 -12.06 24.14 -33.95
C SER A 230 -10.94 24.08 -34.99
N PHE A 231 -10.85 22.95 -35.70
CA PHE A 231 -9.80 22.67 -36.69
C PHE A 231 -10.32 22.80 -38.13
N SER A 232 -10.20 24.00 -38.70
CA SER A 232 -10.52 24.28 -40.11
C SER A 232 -9.29 24.13 -40.99
N GLY A 233 -8.94 22.89 -41.34
CA GLY A 233 -7.78 22.57 -42.18
C GLY A 233 -6.47 22.90 -41.47
N ASN A 234 -5.59 23.69 -42.11
CA ASN A 234 -4.27 24.05 -41.58
C ASN A 234 -4.31 25.14 -40.48
N THR A 235 -5.44 25.30 -39.80
CA THR A 235 -5.70 26.36 -38.82
C THR A 235 -6.54 25.81 -37.68
N ALA A 236 -5.95 25.77 -36.49
CA ALA A 236 -6.69 25.68 -35.23
C ALA A 236 -7.11 27.09 -34.82
N THR A 237 -8.37 27.26 -34.47
CA THR A 237 -8.87 28.48 -33.84
C THR A 237 -9.26 28.13 -32.41
N ALA A 238 -8.72 28.86 -31.43
CA ALA A 238 -9.34 28.89 -30.11
C ALA A 238 -10.67 29.60 -30.23
N VAL A 239 -11.74 28.82 -30.13
CA VAL A 239 -13.05 29.31 -29.77
C VAL A 239 -13.23 28.97 -28.30
N GLY A 240 -12.83 29.91 -27.44
CA GLY A 240 -13.47 29.95 -26.12
C GLY A 240 -14.95 30.12 -26.38
N ALA A 241 -15.78 29.27 -25.75
CA ALA A 241 -17.23 29.18 -25.85
C ALA A 241 -17.84 29.89 -27.09
N LEU A 242 -18.04 29.13 -28.18
CA LEU A 242 -18.87 29.66 -29.27
C LEU A 242 -20.26 29.92 -28.72
N ASP A 243 -20.68 31.18 -28.81
CA ASP A 243 -22.00 31.70 -28.49
C ASP A 243 -22.40 32.43 -29.79
N THR A 244 -23.01 31.69 -30.72
CA THR A 244 -23.14 32.11 -32.12
C THR A 244 -24.18 33.22 -32.33
N ASP A 245 -25.14 33.39 -31.42
CA ASP A 245 -26.16 34.45 -31.47
C ASP A 245 -26.07 35.52 -30.36
N GLU A 246 -25.05 35.45 -29.48
CA GLU A 246 -24.73 36.39 -28.40
C GLU A 246 -25.76 36.38 -27.24
N ASP A 247 -26.20 35.18 -26.86
CA ASP A 247 -27.23 34.88 -25.85
C ASP A 247 -26.66 34.60 -24.44
N GLY A 248 -25.55 33.87 -24.36
CA GLY A 248 -24.91 33.43 -23.11
C GLY A 248 -24.77 31.91 -22.94
N LEU A 249 -25.44 31.12 -23.78
CA LEU A 249 -25.20 29.68 -23.92
C LEU A 249 -24.01 29.39 -24.86
N VAL A 250 -23.53 28.14 -24.81
CA VAL A 250 -22.45 27.65 -25.66
C VAL A 250 -23.00 26.70 -26.71
N ASP A 251 -22.68 26.96 -27.98
CA ASP A 251 -23.05 26.17 -29.17
C ASP A 251 -22.92 24.65 -28.93
N SER A 252 -21.88 24.21 -28.21
CA SER A 252 -21.62 22.79 -27.95
C SER A 252 -22.56 22.16 -26.92
N TRP A 253 -23.04 22.94 -25.95
CA TRP A 253 -23.99 22.50 -24.93
C TRP A 253 -25.41 22.49 -25.52
N GLU A 254 -25.84 23.55 -26.20
CA GLU A 254 -27.12 23.55 -26.91
C GLU A 254 -27.22 22.43 -27.96
N GLN A 255 -26.17 22.24 -28.76
CA GLN A 255 -26.10 21.19 -29.78
C GLN A 255 -26.08 19.78 -29.17
N LEU A 256 -25.69 19.62 -27.90
CA LEU A 256 -25.75 18.37 -27.15
C LEU A 256 -27.16 18.09 -26.63
N HIS A 257 -27.76 19.04 -25.92
CA HIS A 257 -29.02 18.83 -25.19
C HIS A 257 -30.27 19.09 -26.04
N PHE A 258 -30.28 20.13 -26.88
CA PHE A 258 -31.43 20.51 -27.72
C PHE A 258 -31.24 20.21 -29.20
N GLY A 259 -30.01 19.96 -29.63
CA GLY A 259 -29.68 19.60 -31.01
C GLY A 259 -29.74 20.76 -32.00
N ASN A 260 -29.86 22.01 -31.53
CA ASN A 260 -30.02 23.24 -32.31
C ASN A 260 -29.33 24.42 -31.60
N LEU A 261 -29.51 25.65 -32.11
CA LEU A 261 -28.95 26.93 -31.60
C LEU A 261 -30.05 28.03 -31.65
N ASP A 262 -31.28 27.69 -31.24
CA ASP A 262 -32.45 28.57 -31.22
C ASP A 262 -33.07 28.66 -29.79
N GLU A 263 -32.42 28.12 -28.75
CA GLU A 263 -32.86 28.23 -27.35
C GLU A 263 -32.37 29.55 -26.73
N VAL A 264 -32.56 29.75 -25.42
CA VAL A 264 -32.09 30.97 -24.73
C VAL A 264 -31.57 30.69 -23.32
N ALA A 265 -30.57 31.45 -22.87
CA ALA A 265 -29.96 31.42 -21.53
C ALA A 265 -30.95 31.53 -20.36
N ALA A 266 -32.13 32.12 -20.60
CA ALA A 266 -33.23 32.27 -19.64
C ALA A 266 -34.42 31.32 -19.91
N GLY A 267 -34.18 30.22 -20.62
CA GLY A 267 -35.09 29.10 -20.78
C GLY A 267 -35.11 28.21 -19.53
N ASP A 268 -36.21 27.49 -19.35
CA ASP A 268 -36.56 26.61 -18.22
C ASP A 268 -37.44 25.50 -18.87
N PRO A 269 -36.82 24.51 -19.56
CA PRO A 269 -37.52 23.66 -20.54
C PRO A 269 -38.33 22.53 -19.89
N ASP A 270 -37.87 22.10 -18.73
CA ASP A 270 -38.34 20.97 -17.94
C ASP A 270 -39.26 21.41 -16.76
N GLY A 271 -39.04 22.62 -16.22
CA GLY A 271 -39.90 23.30 -15.24
C GLY A 271 -39.36 23.34 -13.80
N ASP A 272 -38.06 23.16 -13.58
CA ASP A 272 -37.40 23.08 -12.27
C ASP A 272 -37.12 24.47 -11.61
N LEU A 273 -37.09 25.56 -12.39
CA LEU A 273 -36.77 26.95 -12.00
C LEU A 273 -35.27 27.30 -11.89
N LEU A 274 -34.36 26.41 -12.30
CA LEU A 274 -33.08 26.79 -12.89
C LEU A 274 -33.33 27.38 -14.28
N ASP A 275 -32.29 27.99 -14.84
CA ASP A 275 -32.31 28.47 -16.21
C ASP A 275 -31.17 27.84 -16.99
N ASN A 276 -31.30 27.72 -18.32
CA ASN A 276 -30.31 27.09 -19.19
C ASN A 276 -28.86 27.55 -18.90
N ALA A 277 -28.64 28.82 -18.59
CA ALA A 277 -27.32 29.33 -18.21
C ALA A 277 -26.84 28.87 -16.82
N GLY A 278 -27.77 28.67 -15.88
CA GLY A 278 -27.54 28.01 -14.59
C GLY A 278 -27.21 26.53 -14.73
N GLU A 279 -27.96 25.79 -15.55
CA GLU A 279 -27.76 24.36 -15.86
C GLU A 279 -26.39 24.13 -16.50
N GLN A 280 -26.09 24.90 -17.56
CA GLN A 280 -24.77 24.93 -18.19
C GLN A 280 -23.64 25.29 -17.20
N SER A 281 -23.89 26.12 -16.18
CA SER A 281 -22.91 26.46 -15.15
C SER A 281 -22.74 25.42 -14.03
N ARG A 282 -23.60 24.38 -14.02
CA ARG A 282 -23.61 23.24 -13.09
C ARG A 282 -23.34 21.91 -13.79
N GLU A 283 -23.18 21.93 -15.11
CA GLU A 283 -22.96 20.76 -15.98
C GLU A 283 -24.15 19.78 -16.02
N THR A 284 -25.38 20.26 -15.81
CA THR A 284 -26.61 19.45 -15.77
C THR A 284 -27.34 19.34 -17.13
N ASP A 285 -28.32 18.42 -17.25
CA ASP A 285 -29.10 18.22 -18.49
C ASP A 285 -30.45 18.98 -18.43
N PRO A 286 -30.65 20.05 -19.23
CA PRO A 286 -31.80 20.96 -19.18
C PRO A 286 -33.10 20.37 -19.75
N ASN A 287 -33.23 19.06 -19.65
CA ASN A 287 -34.41 18.27 -20.00
C ASN A 287 -34.86 17.41 -18.80
N LEU A 288 -34.12 17.45 -17.67
CA LEU A 288 -34.29 16.63 -16.48
C LEU A 288 -34.31 17.52 -15.24
N GLN A 289 -35.42 17.50 -14.50
CA GLN A 289 -35.61 18.25 -13.25
C GLN A 289 -34.66 17.83 -12.11
N ASP A 290 -33.93 16.72 -12.31
CA ASP A 290 -33.25 15.86 -11.36
C ASP A 290 -32.25 15.07 -12.23
N THR A 291 -31.04 15.60 -12.40
CA THR A 291 -30.08 15.16 -13.43
C THR A 291 -29.42 13.82 -13.07
N ASP A 292 -29.09 13.58 -11.80
CA ASP A 292 -28.45 12.32 -11.37
C ASP A 292 -29.41 11.29 -10.74
N GLY A 293 -30.62 11.70 -10.33
CA GLY A 293 -31.71 10.81 -9.92
C GLY A 293 -31.83 10.57 -8.41
N ASP A 294 -31.28 11.45 -7.57
CA ASP A 294 -31.27 11.33 -6.10
C ASP A 294 -32.64 11.61 -5.45
N GLY A 295 -33.43 12.52 -6.03
CA GLY A 295 -34.73 12.99 -5.55
C GLY A 295 -34.80 14.47 -5.11
N PHE A 296 -33.71 15.23 -5.21
CA PHE A 296 -33.75 16.69 -5.23
C PHE A 296 -34.05 17.21 -6.66
N ASN A 297 -33.81 18.51 -6.85
CA ASN A 297 -34.06 19.22 -8.09
C ASN A 297 -32.80 20.03 -8.39
N ASP A 298 -32.31 20.01 -9.63
CA ASP A 298 -31.08 20.69 -10.05
C ASP A 298 -30.99 22.14 -9.55
N LYS A 299 -32.13 22.87 -9.47
CA LYS A 299 -32.21 24.22 -8.91
C LYS A 299 -31.78 24.30 -7.45
N ILE A 300 -32.28 23.38 -6.62
CA ILE A 300 -32.11 23.32 -5.17
C ILE A 300 -30.65 23.10 -4.80
N GLU A 301 -29.88 22.49 -5.70
CA GLU A 301 -28.51 22.06 -5.44
C GLU A 301 -27.52 23.06 -6.00
N SER A 302 -26.66 23.60 -5.14
CA SER A 302 -25.83 24.78 -5.49
C SER A 302 -24.36 24.48 -5.71
N GLY A 303 -23.91 23.24 -5.53
CA GLY A 303 -22.50 22.82 -5.65
C GLY A 303 -21.57 23.57 -4.70
N THR A 304 -22.10 24.22 -3.66
CA THR A 304 -21.34 25.13 -2.80
C THR A 304 -20.66 24.46 -1.60
N GLY A 305 -21.01 23.21 -1.30
CA GLY A 305 -20.59 22.51 -0.08
C GLY A 305 -21.11 23.16 1.21
N VAL A 306 -22.15 23.99 1.13
CA VAL A 306 -22.70 24.75 2.27
C VAL A 306 -24.23 24.82 2.19
N TRP A 307 -24.90 23.95 2.94
CA TRP A 307 -26.36 23.99 3.06
C TRP A 307 -26.87 25.30 3.66
N ILE A 308 -27.70 26.01 2.88
CA ILE A 308 -28.41 27.23 3.26
C ILE A 308 -29.87 26.93 3.63
N GLY A 309 -30.51 25.95 2.98
CA GLY A 309 -31.86 25.48 3.31
C GLY A 309 -32.38 24.42 2.35
N SER A 310 -33.61 23.92 2.54
CA SER A 310 -34.25 22.92 1.66
C SER A 310 -34.68 23.46 0.28
N GLN A 311 -33.99 24.48 -0.22
CA GLN A 311 -34.15 25.20 -1.50
C GLN A 311 -32.78 25.71 -2.02
N ASP A 312 -31.69 25.39 -1.31
CA ASP A 312 -30.28 25.73 -1.55
C ASP A 312 -29.46 24.83 -0.60
N THR A 313 -29.37 23.54 -0.96
CA THR A 313 -28.85 22.43 -0.12
C THR A 313 -27.34 22.40 -0.06
N GLY A 314 -26.65 23.04 -1.01
CA GLY A 314 -25.19 23.02 -1.11
C GLY A 314 -24.59 21.76 -1.75
N THR A 315 -25.42 20.73 -1.96
CA THR A 315 -25.13 19.46 -2.66
C THR A 315 -24.93 19.64 -4.16
N SER A 316 -24.61 18.56 -4.87
CA SER A 316 -24.09 18.56 -6.23
C SER A 316 -25.01 17.82 -7.21
N ALA A 317 -25.77 18.55 -8.04
CA ALA A 317 -26.72 18.05 -9.06
C ALA A 317 -26.19 17.12 -10.19
N ILE A 318 -24.97 16.60 -10.03
CA ILE A 318 -24.32 15.63 -10.93
C ILE A 318 -23.60 14.51 -10.15
N ILE A 319 -23.77 14.47 -8.81
CA ILE A 319 -23.21 13.48 -7.88
C ILE A 319 -24.28 13.20 -6.82
N SER A 320 -25.08 12.16 -7.06
CA SER A 320 -26.27 11.80 -6.29
C SER A 320 -26.06 11.42 -4.81
N ASP A 321 -24.86 11.58 -4.26
CA ASP A 321 -24.33 11.12 -2.96
C ASP A 321 -23.08 11.99 -2.71
N THR A 322 -23.29 13.21 -2.20
CA THR A 322 -22.27 14.29 -2.19
C THR A 322 -21.11 14.02 -1.22
N ASP A 323 -21.30 13.16 -0.19
CA ASP A 323 -20.28 12.87 0.81
C ASP A 323 -19.79 11.39 0.88
N GLU A 324 -20.22 10.56 -0.08
CA GLU A 324 -19.79 9.17 -0.34
C GLU A 324 -20.16 8.15 0.76
N ASP A 325 -21.29 8.39 1.44
CA ASP A 325 -21.84 7.60 2.53
C ASP A 325 -22.64 6.37 2.07
N GLY A 326 -23.32 6.47 0.91
CA GLY A 326 -24.22 5.46 0.36
C GLY A 326 -25.72 5.77 0.50
N LEU A 327 -26.09 6.94 1.04
CA LEU A 327 -27.41 7.56 0.90
C LEU A 327 -27.43 8.53 -0.30
N PRO A 328 -28.57 8.64 -1.02
CA PRO A 328 -28.74 9.74 -1.97
C PRO A 328 -29.17 11.04 -1.26
N ASP A 329 -28.57 12.18 -1.61
CA ASP A 329 -28.75 13.45 -0.89
C ASP A 329 -30.23 13.82 -0.65
N GLY A 330 -31.10 13.53 -1.63
CA GLY A 330 -32.55 13.74 -1.61
C GLY A 330 -33.33 12.97 -0.54
N VAL A 331 -32.73 11.96 0.10
CA VAL A 331 -33.30 11.32 1.31
C VAL A 331 -32.88 12.02 2.60
N GLU A 332 -31.88 12.87 2.56
CA GLU A 332 -31.20 13.48 3.71
C GLU A 332 -31.74 14.86 4.04
N THR A 333 -32.92 14.85 4.67
CA THR A 333 -33.76 16.06 4.82
C THR A 333 -33.23 17.13 5.79
N ARG A 334 -32.05 16.91 6.41
CA ARG A 334 -31.42 17.74 7.46
C ARG A 334 -32.36 18.17 8.59
N THR A 335 -33.35 17.32 8.89
CA THR A 335 -34.37 17.57 9.93
C THR A 335 -33.90 17.21 11.34
N GLY A 336 -32.80 16.45 11.49
CA GLY A 336 -32.35 15.91 12.76
C GLY A 336 -33.32 14.86 13.33
N THR A 337 -34.04 14.12 12.46
CA THR A 337 -35.07 13.16 12.85
C THR A 337 -35.22 12.06 11.81
N PHE A 338 -34.68 10.88 12.08
CA PHE A 338 -34.88 9.70 11.25
C PHE A 338 -36.36 9.27 11.19
N VAL A 339 -36.92 9.28 9.98
CA VAL A 339 -38.27 8.78 9.69
C VAL A 339 -38.20 7.44 8.96
N SER A 340 -37.30 7.30 7.99
CA SER A 340 -37.01 6.05 7.27
C SER A 340 -35.74 6.17 6.41
N GLY A 341 -35.27 5.09 5.78
CA GLY A 341 -34.21 5.15 4.75
C GLY A 341 -34.63 5.81 3.42
N GLN A 342 -35.60 6.71 3.45
CA GLN A 342 -36.12 7.57 2.36
C GLN A 342 -36.52 8.97 2.90
N ASP A 343 -36.18 9.26 4.17
CA ASP A 343 -36.34 10.52 4.92
C ASP A 343 -35.53 10.31 6.20
N THR A 344 -34.20 10.38 6.06
CA THR A 344 -33.22 9.99 7.09
C THR A 344 -32.97 11.09 8.10
N GLY A 345 -33.25 12.34 7.73
CA GLY A 345 -33.08 13.53 8.57
C GLY A 345 -31.63 14.00 8.76
N THR A 346 -30.69 13.28 8.18
CA THR A 346 -29.23 13.49 8.16
C THR A 346 -28.82 14.64 7.23
N ASP A 347 -27.53 14.97 7.19
CA ASP A 347 -26.97 16.18 6.58
C ASP A 347 -26.05 15.81 5.41
N PRO A 348 -26.47 15.94 4.13
CA PRO A 348 -25.78 15.39 2.94
C PRO A 348 -24.51 16.16 2.52
N LEU A 349 -23.76 16.61 3.52
CA LEU A 349 -22.46 17.27 3.46
C LEU A 349 -21.57 16.77 4.62
N LEU A 350 -21.99 15.70 5.30
CA LEU A 350 -21.46 15.09 6.51
C LEU A 350 -21.84 13.59 6.54
N PHE A 351 -20.99 12.75 5.93
CA PHE A 351 -20.96 11.27 5.96
C PHE A 351 -21.38 10.58 7.27
N ASN A 352 -21.34 11.30 8.39
CA ASN A 352 -21.81 10.88 9.71
C ASN A 352 -22.37 12.11 10.43
N THR A 353 -23.70 12.18 10.57
CA THR A 353 -24.42 13.33 11.10
C THR A 353 -24.24 13.52 12.61
N ASP A 354 -24.25 12.43 13.39
CA ASP A 354 -24.29 12.52 14.87
C ASP A 354 -22.92 12.50 15.56
N GLY A 355 -21.89 12.05 14.84
CA GLY A 355 -20.49 12.05 15.24
C GLY A 355 -19.97 10.76 15.89
N ASP A 356 -20.73 9.66 15.91
CA ASP A 356 -20.31 8.41 16.58
C ASP A 356 -19.10 7.71 15.90
N ARG A 357 -19.06 7.81 14.55
CA ARG A 357 -18.05 7.49 13.51
C ARG A 357 -18.57 6.62 12.37
N ILE A 358 -19.68 5.94 12.56
CA ILE A 358 -20.31 5.06 11.56
C ILE A 358 -20.99 5.96 10.53
N GLY A 359 -20.92 5.59 9.24
CA GLY A 359 -21.61 6.34 8.19
C GLY A 359 -23.13 6.21 8.31
N ASP A 360 -23.86 7.26 7.98
CA ASP A 360 -25.31 7.35 8.12
C ASP A 360 -26.05 6.30 7.26
N GLY A 361 -25.69 6.12 5.99
CA GLY A 361 -26.15 5.05 5.11
C GLY A 361 -25.73 3.67 5.58
N SER A 362 -24.59 3.58 6.27
CA SER A 362 -24.15 2.38 6.97
C SER A 362 -25.14 2.02 8.11
N GLU A 363 -25.57 2.99 8.91
CA GLU A 363 -26.59 2.79 9.94
C GLU A 363 -27.95 2.41 9.34
N VAL A 364 -28.43 3.17 8.34
CA VAL A 364 -29.70 2.93 7.66
C VAL A 364 -29.76 1.53 7.04
N ALA A 365 -28.69 1.09 6.39
CA ALA A 365 -28.58 -0.26 5.81
C ALA A 365 -28.60 -1.38 6.86
N ARG A 366 -28.26 -1.08 8.12
CA ARG A 366 -28.30 -2.02 9.25
C ARG A 366 -29.53 -1.86 10.15
N GLY A 367 -30.38 -0.86 9.86
CA GLY A 367 -31.66 -0.64 10.52
C GLY A 367 -31.56 0.15 11.83
N THR A 368 -30.56 1.01 11.96
CA THR A 368 -30.34 1.90 13.11
C THR A 368 -30.64 3.37 12.74
N ASN A 369 -30.33 4.32 13.64
CA ASN A 369 -30.80 5.71 13.57
C ASN A 369 -29.60 6.68 13.53
N PRO A 370 -29.21 7.20 12.35
CA PRO A 370 -28.04 8.09 12.16
C PRO A 370 -28.20 9.52 12.74
N ASN A 371 -29.10 9.69 13.70
CA ASN A 371 -29.32 10.95 14.41
C ASN A 371 -29.24 10.74 15.94
N ASP A 372 -28.70 9.60 16.40
CA ASP A 372 -28.63 9.20 17.81
C ASP A 372 -27.47 8.22 18.04
N ALA A 373 -26.31 8.75 18.43
CA ALA A 373 -25.08 8.01 18.72
C ALA A 373 -25.22 6.92 19.82
N GLY A 374 -26.38 6.81 20.47
CA GLY A 374 -26.76 5.67 21.32
C GLY A 374 -27.40 4.49 20.57
N SER A 375 -27.57 4.58 19.24
CA SER A 375 -28.32 3.64 18.41
C SER A 375 -27.46 2.68 17.58
N GLN A 376 -26.14 2.63 17.80
CA GLN A 376 -25.16 1.97 16.93
C GLN A 376 -25.56 0.56 16.41
N PRO A 377 -25.25 0.21 15.14
CA PRO A 377 -25.44 -1.14 14.63
C PRO A 377 -24.50 -2.14 15.31
N ASN A 378 -24.97 -3.38 15.49
CA ASN A 378 -24.17 -4.46 16.08
C ASN A 378 -23.11 -4.96 15.07
N LEU A 379 -22.06 -4.17 14.90
CA LEU A 379 -20.83 -4.51 14.17
C LEU A 379 -19.95 -5.41 15.06
N PRO A 380 -19.27 -6.44 14.50
CA PRO A 380 -18.38 -7.30 15.26
C PRO A 380 -16.99 -6.70 15.40
N ASN A 381 -16.40 -6.82 16.59
CA ASN A 381 -15.00 -6.47 16.81
C ASN A 381 -14.08 -7.44 16.05
N VAL A 382 -12.91 -6.95 15.62
CA VAL A 382 -11.92 -7.79 14.92
C VAL A 382 -10.58 -7.67 15.62
N VAL A 383 -10.06 -8.80 16.11
CA VAL A 383 -8.72 -8.88 16.72
C VAL A 383 -7.84 -9.80 15.89
N PHE A 384 -6.81 -9.24 15.26
CA PHE A 384 -5.86 -9.98 14.44
C PHE A 384 -4.51 -10.04 15.13
N ILE A 385 -4.18 -11.19 15.72
CA ILE A 385 -2.92 -11.44 16.41
C ILE A 385 -1.95 -12.12 15.45
N MET A 386 -0.74 -11.59 15.33
CA MET A 386 0.29 -12.13 14.44
C MET A 386 1.65 -12.20 15.12
N ALA A 387 2.28 -13.37 15.03
CA ALA A 387 3.67 -13.59 15.43
C ALA A 387 4.65 -13.32 14.26
N ASP A 388 5.94 -13.19 14.57
CA ASP A 388 7.03 -12.93 13.62
C ASP A 388 8.00 -14.11 13.64
N ASP A 389 8.16 -14.81 12.51
CA ASP A 389 8.90 -16.09 12.37
C ASP A 389 8.37 -17.31 13.15
N LEU A 390 7.07 -17.32 13.50
CA LEU A 390 6.44 -18.49 14.12
C LEU A 390 6.15 -19.58 13.07
N GLY A 391 7.14 -20.46 12.90
CA GLY A 391 7.03 -21.67 12.07
C GLY A 391 5.83 -22.55 12.39
N TYR A 392 5.30 -23.20 11.35
CA TYR A 392 4.04 -23.95 11.32
C TYR A 392 3.86 -24.96 12.48
N ASN A 393 4.94 -25.59 12.95
CA ASN A 393 4.97 -26.63 13.98
C ASN A 393 5.46 -26.10 15.35
N HIS A 394 5.46 -24.79 15.60
CA HIS A 394 5.76 -24.24 16.93
C HIS A 394 4.58 -24.34 17.92
N LEU A 395 3.34 -24.53 17.45
CA LEU A 395 2.14 -24.69 18.29
C LEU A 395 1.83 -26.17 18.55
N SER A 396 1.32 -26.52 19.74
CA SER A 396 0.95 -27.91 20.04
C SER A 396 -0.28 -28.39 19.25
N SER A 397 -1.22 -27.49 18.94
CA SER A 397 -2.33 -27.73 17.99
C SER A 397 -1.88 -28.03 16.54
N TYR A 398 -0.61 -27.80 16.20
CA TYR A 398 -0.02 -28.07 14.89
C TYR A 398 1.06 -29.17 14.90
N GLY A 399 1.50 -29.64 16.07
CA GLY A 399 2.43 -30.76 16.21
C GLY A 399 3.62 -30.55 17.15
N GLN A 400 3.73 -29.40 17.81
CA GLN A 400 4.79 -29.18 18.81
C GLN A 400 4.69 -30.18 19.97
N THR A 401 5.84 -30.68 20.42
CA THR A 401 5.94 -31.72 21.47
C THR A 401 6.85 -31.34 22.64
N ARG A 402 7.60 -30.23 22.56
CA ARG A 402 8.48 -29.75 23.63
C ARG A 402 7.85 -28.71 24.55
N LEU A 403 6.85 -27.99 24.05
CA LEU A 403 6.13 -26.93 24.73
C LEU A 403 4.65 -27.06 24.36
N ALA A 404 3.75 -26.74 25.29
CA ALA A 404 2.32 -26.66 25.03
C ALA A 404 1.87 -25.21 24.93
N THR A 405 1.00 -24.90 23.98
CA THR A 405 0.41 -23.58 23.74
C THR A 405 -1.10 -23.60 24.03
N PRO A 406 -1.54 -23.84 25.29
CA PRO A 406 -2.94 -24.12 25.62
C PRO A 406 -3.90 -22.95 25.36
N ASN A 407 -3.42 -21.71 25.42
CA ASN A 407 -4.27 -20.54 25.17
C ASN A 407 -4.45 -20.33 23.66
N ILE A 408 -3.41 -20.55 22.86
CA ILE A 408 -3.51 -20.55 21.39
C ILE A 408 -4.33 -21.76 20.90
N ASP A 409 -4.08 -22.95 21.46
CA ASP A 409 -4.79 -24.20 21.12
C ASP A 409 -6.29 -24.17 21.50
N SER A 410 -6.69 -23.27 22.42
CA SER A 410 -8.11 -23.01 22.70
C SER A 410 -8.85 -22.43 21.49
N LEU A 411 -8.19 -21.61 20.66
CA LEU A 411 -8.78 -21.06 19.42
C LEU A 411 -9.09 -22.17 18.40
N ALA A 412 -8.30 -23.25 18.40
CA ALA A 412 -8.57 -24.45 17.60
C ALA A 412 -9.69 -25.33 18.19
N THR A 413 -10.00 -25.19 19.48
CA THR A 413 -10.98 -26.00 20.22
C THR A 413 -12.36 -25.32 20.24
N ASP A 414 -12.38 -24.01 20.45
CA ASP A 414 -13.57 -23.15 20.51
C ASP A 414 -13.93 -22.55 19.13
N GLY A 415 -13.10 -22.78 18.12
CA GLY A 415 -13.21 -22.19 16.78
C GLY A 415 -12.72 -23.14 15.69
N MET A 416 -12.01 -22.60 14.69
CA MET A 416 -11.54 -23.31 13.51
C MET A 416 -10.02 -23.22 13.36
N ARG A 417 -9.40 -24.35 13.00
CA ARG A 417 -7.99 -24.45 12.62
C ARG A 417 -7.83 -24.67 11.12
N PHE A 418 -7.02 -23.86 10.45
CA PHE A 418 -6.70 -24.03 9.03
C PHE A 418 -5.42 -24.86 8.87
N THR A 419 -5.44 -25.89 8.01
CA THR A 419 -4.22 -26.62 7.64
C THR A 419 -3.49 -25.99 6.46
N ASP A 420 -4.19 -25.26 5.60
CA ASP A 420 -3.71 -24.82 4.29
C ASP A 420 -3.67 -23.29 4.14
N ALA A 421 -3.45 -22.60 5.27
CA ALA A 421 -3.25 -21.15 5.33
C ALA A 421 -1.80 -20.74 5.00
N TYR A 422 -1.65 -19.58 4.34
CA TYR A 422 -0.38 -19.06 3.88
C TYR A 422 -0.18 -17.57 4.20
N ALA A 423 1.08 -17.21 4.44
CA ALA A 423 1.56 -15.84 4.45
C ALA A 423 1.43 -15.18 3.06
N GLY A 424 1.39 -13.84 3.05
CA GLY A 424 1.40 -13.06 1.80
C GLY A 424 2.76 -13.07 1.08
N CYS A 425 3.85 -13.36 1.81
CA CYS A 425 5.19 -13.57 1.27
C CYS A 425 6.03 -14.42 2.25
N THR A 426 7.23 -14.85 1.81
CA THR A 426 8.22 -15.58 2.61
C THR A 426 8.96 -14.73 3.66
N VAL A 427 8.59 -13.45 3.76
CA VAL A 427 9.25 -12.42 4.57
C VAL A 427 8.27 -11.36 5.07
N CYS A 428 8.52 -10.91 6.29
CA CYS A 428 7.68 -10.03 7.10
C CYS A 428 7.13 -8.76 6.40
N GLY A 429 7.95 -7.93 5.75
CA GLY A 429 7.48 -6.66 5.15
C GLY A 429 6.49 -6.84 3.99
N PRO A 430 6.89 -7.51 2.89
CA PRO A 430 6.01 -7.85 1.77
C PRO A 430 4.78 -8.67 2.18
N SER A 431 4.89 -9.55 3.19
CA SER A 431 3.74 -10.29 3.73
C SER A 431 2.76 -9.37 4.45
N ARG A 432 3.24 -8.45 5.29
CA ARG A 432 2.42 -7.45 6.00
C ARG A 432 1.73 -6.49 5.03
N SER A 433 2.37 -6.10 3.92
CA SER A 433 1.70 -5.32 2.86
C SER A 433 0.58 -6.10 2.17
N SER A 434 0.80 -7.39 1.89
CA SER A 434 -0.22 -8.26 1.28
C SER A 434 -1.44 -8.45 2.18
N LEU A 435 -1.24 -8.57 3.49
CA LEU A 435 -2.33 -8.53 4.48
C LEU A 435 -3.07 -7.20 4.43
N MET A 436 -2.34 -6.08 4.48
CA MET A 436 -2.92 -4.75 4.63
C MET A 436 -3.67 -4.27 3.38
N THR A 437 -3.25 -4.65 2.18
CA THR A 437 -3.80 -4.11 0.90
C THR A 437 -4.73 -5.05 0.15
N GLY A 438 -4.84 -6.31 0.58
CA GLY A 438 -5.58 -7.34 -0.18
C GLY A 438 -4.92 -7.75 -1.50
N LEU A 439 -3.74 -7.22 -1.81
CA LEU A 439 -2.92 -7.62 -2.95
C LEU A 439 -2.04 -8.81 -2.59
N HIS A 440 -1.77 -9.68 -3.55
CA HIS A 440 -0.78 -10.74 -3.40
C HIS A 440 0.63 -10.24 -3.75
N SER A 441 1.68 -10.98 -3.37
CA SER A 441 3.06 -10.49 -3.57
C SER A 441 3.50 -10.34 -5.03
N GLY A 442 2.67 -10.75 -6.01
CA GLY A 442 2.82 -10.35 -7.40
C GLY A 442 2.52 -8.88 -7.69
N HIS A 443 1.54 -8.28 -7.01
CA HIS A 443 1.02 -6.94 -7.31
C HIS A 443 1.36 -5.87 -6.28
N ILE A 444 1.75 -6.21 -5.04
CA ILE A 444 2.30 -5.22 -4.09
C ILE A 444 3.52 -4.49 -4.69
N PRO A 445 3.73 -3.18 -4.40
CA PRO A 445 4.73 -2.38 -5.10
C PRO A 445 6.21 -2.71 -4.80
N TYR A 446 6.50 -3.56 -3.79
CA TYR A 446 7.86 -3.93 -3.37
C TYR A 446 7.98 -5.40 -2.93
N LYS A 447 9.02 -6.13 -3.39
CA LYS A 447 9.27 -7.56 -3.05
C LYS A 447 10.33 -7.78 -1.95
N LEU A 448 10.75 -6.71 -1.27
CA LEU A 448 11.93 -6.66 -0.39
C LEU A 448 11.61 -6.33 1.08
N ASN A 449 12.54 -6.71 1.97
CA ASN A 449 12.55 -6.32 3.38
C ASN A 449 13.44 -5.08 3.60
N ASP A 450 13.15 -3.97 2.92
CA ASP A 450 13.80 -2.68 3.16
C ASP A 450 12.85 -1.69 3.88
N ALA A 451 13.32 -0.45 4.06
CA ALA A 451 12.59 0.62 4.74
C ALA A 451 12.19 1.76 3.77
N HIS A 452 12.21 1.50 2.47
CA HIS A 452 11.86 2.43 1.39
C HIS A 452 10.48 2.09 0.82
N VAL A 453 9.52 1.83 1.71
CA VAL A 453 8.16 1.48 1.34
C VAL A 453 7.34 2.73 1.08
N ASP A 454 6.84 2.84 -0.15
CA ASP A 454 5.79 3.76 -0.56
C ASP A 454 4.58 2.93 -1.03
N ILE A 455 3.58 2.77 -0.16
CA ILE A 455 2.26 2.25 -0.55
C ILE A 455 1.50 3.44 -1.14
N THR A 456 1.73 3.69 -2.43
CA THR A 456 1.20 4.88 -3.13
C THR A 456 -0.27 5.14 -2.76
N ASP A 457 -0.65 6.42 -2.66
CA ASP A 457 -1.97 6.90 -2.18
C ASP A 457 -3.19 6.24 -2.88
N ARG A 458 -2.96 5.56 -4.01
CA ARG A 458 -3.93 4.79 -4.79
C ARG A 458 -4.29 3.41 -4.23
N THR A 459 -3.58 2.93 -3.20
CA THR A 459 -3.82 1.61 -2.59
C THR A 459 -4.25 1.80 -1.13
N GLY A 460 -5.51 1.49 -0.84
CA GLY A 460 -6.09 1.54 0.50
C GLY A 460 -5.65 0.35 1.36
N THR A 461 -5.74 0.52 2.67
CA THR A 461 -5.33 -0.47 3.67
C THR A 461 -6.49 -0.94 4.54
N LEU A 462 -6.31 -2.04 5.27
CA LEU A 462 -7.24 -2.50 6.30
C LEU A 462 -7.56 -1.40 7.34
N GLY A 463 -6.57 -0.56 7.67
CA GLY A 463 -6.76 0.52 8.64
C GLY A 463 -7.76 1.57 8.14
N GLU A 464 -7.66 1.93 6.86
CA GLU A 464 -8.59 2.85 6.19
C GLU A 464 -9.98 2.21 6.05
N LEU A 465 -10.07 0.98 5.52
CA LEU A 465 -11.31 0.22 5.38
C LEU A 465 -12.11 0.09 6.69
N PHE A 466 -11.43 -0.20 7.81
CA PHE A 466 -12.10 -0.27 9.12
C PHE A 466 -12.54 1.10 9.63
N LYS A 467 -11.77 2.15 9.33
CA LYS A 467 -12.05 3.52 9.76
C LYS A 467 -13.20 4.15 8.98
N GLU A 468 -13.28 3.89 7.67
CA GLU A 468 -14.42 4.17 6.79
C GLU A 468 -15.69 3.46 7.30
N ALA A 469 -15.56 2.20 7.76
CA ALA A 469 -16.64 1.48 8.42
C ALA A 469 -16.93 1.90 9.88
N GLY A 470 -16.36 3.02 10.35
CA GLY A 470 -16.61 3.63 11.66
C GLY A 470 -15.89 3.03 12.86
N PHE A 471 -15.01 2.04 12.68
CA PHE A 471 -14.34 1.37 13.80
C PHE A 471 -13.29 2.28 14.46
N MET A 472 -13.06 2.07 15.76
CA MET A 472 -11.78 2.47 16.34
C MET A 472 -10.67 1.51 15.88
N THR A 473 -9.59 2.05 15.34
CA THR A 473 -8.47 1.27 14.80
C THR A 473 -7.24 1.36 15.72
N GLY A 474 -6.73 0.21 16.14
CA GLY A 474 -5.57 0.08 17.03
C GLY A 474 -4.54 -0.90 16.47
N ALA A 475 -3.26 -0.51 16.45
CA ALA A 475 -2.16 -1.37 16.04
C ALA A 475 -1.03 -1.38 17.08
N PHE A 476 -0.56 -2.57 17.42
CA PHE A 476 0.39 -2.75 18.52
C PHE A 476 1.53 -3.68 18.10
N GLY A 477 2.76 -3.18 18.20
CA GLY A 477 3.96 -3.90 17.75
C GLY A 477 4.50 -3.47 16.38
N LYS A 478 4.82 -4.43 15.52
CA LYS A 478 5.63 -4.21 14.32
C LYS A 478 4.76 -3.90 13.09
N TRP A 479 4.89 -2.70 12.54
CA TRP A 479 4.27 -2.30 11.29
C TRP A 479 5.01 -2.91 10.09
N GLY A 480 6.25 -2.49 9.86
CA GLY A 480 7.16 -3.06 8.87
C GLY A 480 6.96 -2.56 7.43
N ILE A 481 6.01 -1.64 7.20
CA ILE A 481 5.57 -1.22 5.85
C ILE A 481 5.53 0.31 5.66
N GLY A 482 6.31 1.07 6.44
CA GLY A 482 6.46 2.52 6.29
C GLY A 482 7.22 3.19 7.44
N GLY A 483 7.53 4.49 7.33
CA GLY A 483 8.40 5.21 8.27
C GLY A 483 7.97 6.65 8.61
N LEU A 484 8.52 7.23 9.68
CA LEU A 484 8.13 8.58 10.13
C LEU A 484 8.30 9.63 9.01
N GLY A 485 7.19 10.27 8.64
CA GLY A 485 7.14 11.33 7.61
C GLY A 485 6.93 10.85 6.18
N SER A 486 6.84 9.54 5.94
CA SER A 486 6.65 8.98 4.58
C SER A 486 5.21 9.00 4.06
N GLY A 487 4.23 9.32 4.92
CA GLY A 487 2.80 9.10 4.63
C GLY A 487 2.37 7.64 4.83
N GLN A 488 3.28 6.74 5.23
CA GLN A 488 3.05 5.30 5.34
C GLN A 488 3.15 4.76 6.77
N THR A 489 3.09 5.63 7.80
CA THR A 489 2.99 5.16 9.19
C THR A 489 1.58 4.62 9.47
N PRO A 490 1.37 3.81 10.53
CA PRO A 490 0.04 3.34 10.90
C PRO A 490 -0.98 4.48 11.02
N ASN A 491 -0.56 5.60 11.61
CA ASN A 491 -1.46 6.75 11.83
C ASN A 491 -1.76 7.55 10.56
N ASP A 492 -0.89 7.47 9.55
CA ASP A 492 -1.18 8.00 8.22
C ASP A 492 -2.14 7.05 7.48
N ARG A 493 -1.99 5.73 7.68
CA ARG A 493 -2.78 4.66 7.04
C ARG A 493 -3.89 4.11 7.94
N GLY A 494 -4.75 5.02 8.41
CA GLY A 494 -6.04 4.70 9.04
C GLY A 494 -6.03 4.17 10.48
N ILE A 495 -4.88 4.04 11.16
CA ILE A 495 -4.82 3.59 12.57
C ILE A 495 -4.87 4.77 13.57
N ASP A 496 -5.90 4.83 14.41
CA ASP A 496 -6.05 5.89 15.41
C ASP A 496 -5.11 5.76 16.63
N GLU A 497 -4.89 4.54 17.14
CA GLU A 497 -3.88 4.28 18.18
C GLU A 497 -2.79 3.32 17.69
N PHE A 498 -1.55 3.78 17.68
CA PHE A 498 -0.37 2.96 17.42
C PHE A 498 0.62 3.03 18.58
N TYR A 499 1.05 1.87 19.08
CA TYR A 499 2.23 1.77 19.94
C TYR A 499 3.15 0.62 19.52
N GLY A 500 4.32 0.93 18.98
CA GLY A 500 5.07 -0.07 18.23
C GLY A 500 6.40 0.36 17.58
N MET A 501 6.75 -0.35 16.51
CA MET A 501 7.94 -0.19 15.69
C MET A 501 7.54 -0.07 14.22
N LEU A 502 8.18 0.85 13.49
CA LEU A 502 7.82 1.14 12.10
C LEU A 502 8.58 0.25 11.10
N ASP A 503 9.88 0.05 11.31
CA ASP A 503 10.76 -0.62 10.35
C ASP A 503 11.26 -2.01 10.81
N GLN A 504 11.81 -2.76 9.85
CA GLN A 504 12.31 -4.12 10.07
C GLN A 504 13.50 -4.18 11.03
N GLY A 505 14.45 -3.24 10.92
CA GLY A 505 15.68 -3.23 11.72
C GLY A 505 15.44 -2.88 13.19
N HIS A 506 14.49 -1.99 13.46
CA HIS A 506 13.98 -1.75 14.81
C HIS A 506 13.18 -2.95 15.33
N GLY A 507 12.43 -3.61 14.45
CA GLY A 507 11.72 -4.88 14.68
C GLY A 507 12.58 -6.03 15.22
N HIS A 508 13.91 -5.96 15.10
CA HIS A 508 14.83 -6.98 15.61
C HIS A 508 15.25 -6.82 17.09
N ARG A 509 14.62 -5.91 17.86
CA ARG A 509 15.05 -5.57 19.23
C ARG A 509 13.94 -5.84 20.24
N HIS A 510 14.20 -6.66 21.24
CA HIS A 510 13.22 -6.91 22.32
C HIS A 510 13.35 -5.91 23.49
N PHE A 511 14.46 -5.15 23.54
CA PHE A 511 14.69 -4.05 24.48
C PHE A 511 15.28 -2.79 23.79
N PRO A 512 14.57 -2.18 22.82
CA PRO A 512 15.00 -0.94 22.16
C PRO A 512 14.93 0.25 23.12
N SER A 513 15.74 1.29 22.90
CA SER A 513 15.77 2.50 23.74
C SER A 513 14.57 3.45 23.55
N TYR A 514 13.76 3.22 22.52
CA TYR A 514 12.49 3.93 22.28
C TYR A 514 11.52 3.05 21.50
N LEU A 515 10.24 3.43 21.54
CA LEU A 515 9.17 2.94 20.65
C LEU A 515 8.47 4.14 20.01
N ILE A 516 7.59 3.91 19.04
CA ILE A 516 6.74 4.95 18.46
C ILE A 516 5.34 4.82 19.07
N GLY A 517 4.82 5.91 19.64
CA GLY A 517 3.43 6.05 20.06
C GLY A 517 2.80 7.23 19.31
N ASN A 518 1.77 6.98 18.50
CA ASN A 518 1.13 7.97 17.61
C ASN A 518 2.11 8.95 16.94
N ASN A 519 3.01 8.41 16.11
CA ASN A 519 4.12 9.10 15.44
C ASN A 519 5.13 9.88 16.31
N VAL A 520 5.04 9.80 17.64
CA VAL A 520 6.00 10.38 18.60
C VAL A 520 6.94 9.32 19.16
N LYS A 521 8.23 9.62 19.32
CA LYS A 521 9.19 8.72 19.97
C LYS A 521 9.00 8.71 21.49
N SER A 522 8.58 7.57 22.03
CA SER A 522 8.44 7.31 23.46
C SER A 522 9.66 6.55 23.99
N LEU A 523 10.31 7.04 25.04
CA LEU A 523 11.52 6.41 25.60
C LEU A 523 11.16 5.29 26.57
N THR A 524 11.71 4.10 26.33
CA THR A 524 11.45 2.88 27.14
C THR A 524 12.25 2.82 28.45
N GLY A 525 13.27 3.67 28.57
CA GLY A 525 14.27 3.58 29.64
C GLY A 525 15.35 2.50 29.41
N ASN A 526 15.24 1.67 28.37
CA ASN A 526 16.27 0.70 28.01
C ASN A 526 17.56 1.42 27.56
N THR A 527 18.73 0.89 27.95
CA THR A 527 20.00 1.32 27.35
C THR A 527 20.44 0.33 26.27
N VAL A 528 20.94 0.86 25.16
CA VAL A 528 21.51 0.09 24.04
C VAL A 528 23.03 0.24 24.01
N ASP A 529 23.72 -0.68 23.35
CA ASP A 529 25.17 -0.60 23.15
C ASP A 529 25.56 0.46 22.09
N SER A 530 26.86 0.58 21.80
CA SER A 530 27.38 1.53 20.80
C SER A 530 26.97 1.24 19.35
N GLY A 531 26.42 0.06 19.05
CA GLY A 531 25.83 -0.29 17.76
C GLY A 531 24.30 -0.18 17.74
N GLY A 532 23.66 0.16 18.86
CA GLY A 532 22.20 0.18 19.00
C GLY A 532 21.58 -1.19 19.30
N ASN A 533 22.38 -2.18 19.72
CA ASN A 533 21.90 -3.50 20.13
C ASN A 533 21.34 -3.47 21.57
N THR A 534 20.51 -4.45 21.94
CA THR A 534 20.10 -4.66 23.34
C THR A 534 21.34 -4.79 24.24
N SER A 535 21.39 -4.04 25.35
CA SER A 535 22.59 -4.05 26.21
C SER A 535 22.93 -5.46 26.73
N ALA A 536 24.23 -5.75 26.70
CA ALA A 536 24.83 -6.96 27.27
C ALA A 536 24.62 -7.09 28.79
N ASN A 537 24.30 -6.00 29.48
CA ASN A 537 23.98 -5.95 30.90
C ASN A 537 22.46 -6.04 31.12
N PRO A 538 21.92 -7.10 31.77
CA PRO A 538 20.48 -7.22 32.02
C PRO A 538 19.89 -6.09 32.86
N ALA A 539 20.68 -5.41 33.71
CA ALA A 539 20.18 -4.29 34.52
C ALA A 539 19.83 -3.02 33.70
N ASP A 540 20.17 -3.00 32.41
CA ASP A 540 19.83 -1.93 31.47
C ASP A 540 18.52 -2.19 30.70
N ARG A 541 17.85 -3.33 30.97
CA ARG A 541 16.66 -3.83 30.27
C ARG A 541 15.42 -3.60 31.13
N VAL A 542 14.77 -2.44 30.94
CA VAL A 542 13.67 -1.92 31.76
C VAL A 542 12.30 -2.37 31.24
N GLN A 543 12.10 -2.38 29.93
CA GLN A 543 10.81 -2.64 29.28
C GLN A 543 10.99 -3.58 28.08
N HIS A 544 10.38 -4.77 28.15
CA HIS A 544 10.31 -5.71 27.04
C HIS A 544 9.20 -5.29 26.06
N THR A 545 9.45 -5.42 24.76
CA THR A 545 8.53 -4.98 23.69
C THR A 545 7.22 -5.75 23.69
N HIS A 546 7.28 -7.08 23.64
CA HIS A 546 6.11 -7.97 23.72
C HIS A 546 5.16 -7.67 24.89
N ASP A 547 5.71 -7.49 26.09
CA ASP A 547 4.94 -7.16 27.30
C ASP A 547 4.27 -5.78 27.15
N ALA A 548 4.95 -4.80 26.54
CA ALA A 548 4.41 -3.46 26.28
C ALA A 548 3.31 -3.45 25.20
N PHE A 549 3.49 -4.18 24.09
CA PHE A 549 2.49 -4.30 23.03
C PHE A 549 1.23 -5.00 23.54
N THR A 550 1.40 -6.04 24.37
CA THR A 550 0.29 -6.74 25.04
C THR A 550 -0.47 -5.79 25.98
N ALA A 551 0.24 -5.00 26.79
CA ALA A 551 -0.38 -4.06 27.72
C ALA A 551 -1.18 -2.96 27.00
N HIS A 552 -0.65 -2.40 25.91
CA HIS A 552 -1.37 -1.40 25.10
C HIS A 552 -2.60 -2.00 24.41
N ALA A 553 -2.50 -3.19 23.82
CA ALA A 553 -3.66 -3.85 23.19
C ALA A 553 -4.77 -4.18 24.21
N LEU A 554 -4.41 -4.59 25.43
CA LEU A 554 -5.38 -4.81 26.51
C LEU A 554 -6.06 -3.52 26.97
N GLN A 555 -5.31 -2.41 27.08
CA GLN A 555 -5.87 -1.10 27.42
C GLN A 555 -6.81 -0.59 26.31
N PHE A 556 -6.40 -0.70 25.05
CA PHE A 556 -7.22 -0.33 23.89
C PHE A 556 -8.55 -1.08 23.87
N ILE A 557 -8.55 -2.41 24.06
CA ILE A 557 -9.78 -3.21 24.11
C ILE A 557 -10.69 -2.79 25.28
N GLU A 558 -10.13 -2.38 26.42
CA GLU A 558 -10.90 -1.85 27.56
C GLU A 558 -11.44 -0.44 27.29
N ASP A 559 -10.67 0.45 26.67
CA ASP A 559 -11.08 1.80 26.32
C ASP A 559 -12.11 1.83 25.17
N GLN A 560 -12.21 0.77 24.37
CA GLN A 560 -13.18 0.61 23.28
C GLN A 560 -14.36 -0.31 23.61
N GLN A 561 -14.58 -0.68 24.88
CA GLN A 561 -15.61 -1.68 25.24
C GLN A 561 -17.05 -1.32 24.81
N ASP A 562 -17.34 -0.03 24.62
CA ASP A 562 -18.65 0.49 24.22
C ASP A 562 -18.77 0.76 22.70
N ARG A 563 -17.79 0.36 21.86
CA ARG A 563 -17.79 0.61 20.39
C ARG A 563 -17.18 -0.54 19.58
N ALA A 564 -17.42 -0.55 18.27
CA ALA A 564 -16.74 -1.45 17.33
C ALA A 564 -15.25 -1.08 17.16
N PHE A 565 -14.36 -2.08 17.22
CA PHE A 565 -12.92 -1.86 17.06
C PHE A 565 -12.18 -2.94 16.25
N PHE A 566 -11.09 -2.51 15.61
CA PHE A 566 -10.09 -3.35 14.97
C PHE A 566 -8.77 -3.26 15.74
N CYS A 567 -8.29 -4.40 16.25
CA CYS A 567 -7.03 -4.50 16.99
C CYS A 567 -6.03 -5.40 16.24
N TYR A 568 -5.03 -4.80 15.62
CA TYR A 568 -3.91 -5.48 14.94
C TYR A 568 -2.71 -5.63 15.89
N LEU A 569 -2.58 -6.80 16.52
CA LEU A 569 -1.54 -7.11 17.50
C LEU A 569 -0.42 -7.92 16.85
N ALA A 570 0.57 -7.22 16.30
CA ALA A 570 1.64 -7.78 15.49
C ALA A 570 2.95 -7.85 16.27
N PHE A 571 3.15 -8.94 17.01
CA PHE A 571 4.33 -9.15 17.85
C PHE A 571 5.66 -9.19 17.05
N THR A 572 6.77 -9.02 17.78
CA THR A 572 8.14 -9.30 17.30
C THR A 572 8.67 -10.66 17.76
N LEU A 573 7.86 -11.47 18.44
CA LEU A 573 8.25 -12.82 18.88
C LEU A 573 7.69 -13.88 17.92
N PRO A 574 8.39 -15.02 17.73
CA PRO A 574 9.72 -15.37 18.26
C PRO A 574 10.90 -14.99 17.32
N HIS A 575 10.85 -13.83 16.66
CA HIS A 575 11.99 -13.32 15.89
C HIS A 575 13.21 -13.09 16.81
N THR A 576 14.42 -13.14 16.25
CA THR A 576 15.63 -12.65 16.94
C THR A 576 15.46 -11.17 17.31
N GLU A 577 15.74 -10.71 18.53
CA GLU A 577 16.90 -10.99 19.41
C GLU A 577 16.56 -11.86 20.63
N ILE A 578 16.67 -13.21 20.46
CA ILE A 578 16.16 -14.30 21.33
C ILE A 578 16.42 -14.08 22.84
N ILE A 579 15.50 -13.40 23.52
CA ILE A 579 15.55 -13.00 24.93
C ILE A 579 14.10 -12.86 25.43
N ALA A 580 13.65 -13.78 26.27
CA ALA A 580 12.37 -13.66 26.96
C ALA A 580 12.44 -12.74 28.19
N SER A 581 11.30 -12.30 28.71
CA SER A 581 11.24 -11.53 29.95
C SER A 581 11.52 -12.40 31.18
N ASP A 582 12.15 -11.81 32.20
CA ASP A 582 12.46 -12.46 33.48
C ASP A 582 11.20 -13.01 34.18
N ALA A 583 10.02 -12.44 33.91
CA ALA A 583 8.76 -12.91 34.46
C ALA A 583 8.43 -14.35 34.03
N VAL A 584 8.69 -14.72 32.77
CA VAL A 584 8.46 -16.09 32.25
C VAL A 584 9.66 -16.99 32.55
N LEU A 585 10.89 -16.48 32.38
CA LEU A 585 12.11 -17.26 32.63
C LEU A 585 12.21 -17.77 34.08
N ASN A 586 11.71 -17.02 35.07
CA ASN A 586 11.75 -17.42 36.48
C ASN A 586 10.59 -18.36 36.90
N THR A 587 9.74 -18.82 35.96
CA THR A 587 8.71 -19.83 36.25
C THR A 587 9.29 -21.26 36.28
N PRO A 588 8.64 -22.22 36.96
CA PRO A 588 9.13 -23.61 37.01
C PRO A 588 9.19 -24.34 35.66
N GLU A 589 8.44 -23.90 34.65
CA GLU A 589 8.52 -24.43 33.28
C GLU A 589 9.87 -24.11 32.62
N PHE A 590 10.48 -22.99 33.00
CA PHE A 590 11.75 -22.51 32.47
C PHE A 590 12.91 -22.62 33.48
N ASP A 591 12.88 -23.63 34.36
CA ASP A 591 14.07 -24.04 35.11
C ASP A 591 15.20 -24.45 34.12
N PRO A 592 16.41 -23.88 34.22
CA PRO A 592 17.51 -24.17 33.28
C PRO A 592 17.90 -25.65 33.13
N SER A 593 17.57 -26.51 34.10
CA SER A 593 17.86 -27.95 34.01
C SER A 593 16.90 -28.71 33.07
N LEU A 594 15.75 -28.12 32.72
CA LEU A 594 14.80 -28.67 31.75
C LEU A 594 15.14 -28.31 30.30
N TRP A 595 15.98 -27.30 30.09
CA TRP A 595 16.32 -26.73 28.79
C TRP A 595 17.82 -26.95 28.48
N PRO A 596 18.21 -28.16 28.03
CA PRO A 596 19.62 -28.48 27.77
C PRO A 596 20.13 -27.73 26.54
N GLU A 597 21.04 -26.79 26.79
CA GLU A 597 21.69 -26.00 25.74
C GLU A 597 22.89 -26.74 25.12
N THR A 598 23.02 -26.67 23.80
CA THR A 598 24.09 -27.35 23.03
C THR A 598 25.06 -26.39 22.33
N TYR A 599 24.76 -25.09 22.35
CA TYR A 599 25.54 -24.00 21.76
C TYR A 599 25.16 -22.67 22.44
N THR A 600 25.97 -21.65 22.19
CA THR A 600 25.61 -20.24 22.45
C THR A 600 25.14 -19.64 21.13
N ALA A 601 23.98 -18.99 21.10
CA ALA A 601 23.60 -18.18 19.95
C ALA A 601 24.45 -16.90 19.96
N ASP A 602 25.11 -16.60 18.85
CA ASP A 602 25.98 -15.45 18.69
C ASP A 602 25.93 -15.01 17.23
N THR A 603 25.71 -13.71 17.00
CA THR A 603 25.55 -13.13 15.65
C THR A 603 26.20 -11.75 15.64
N SER A 604 26.65 -11.28 14.48
CA SER A 604 27.32 -9.98 14.37
C SER A 604 26.42 -8.75 14.54
N ILE A 605 25.10 -8.94 14.75
CA ILE A 605 24.08 -7.87 14.77
C ILE A 605 23.10 -7.94 15.96
N HIS A 606 23.22 -8.97 16.81
CA HIS A 606 22.44 -9.14 18.04
C HIS A 606 23.36 -9.51 19.20
N ILE A 607 22.92 -9.23 20.41
CA ILE A 607 23.56 -9.76 21.63
C ILE A 607 23.65 -11.29 21.60
N SER A 608 24.77 -11.84 22.08
CA SER A 608 24.92 -13.27 22.29
C SER A 608 24.02 -13.79 23.43
N GLN A 609 23.32 -14.89 23.16
CA GLN A 609 22.41 -15.58 24.08
C GLN A 609 22.98 -16.96 24.42
N ASN A 610 23.26 -17.21 25.71
CA ASN A 610 23.84 -18.47 26.20
C ASN A 610 22.81 -19.53 26.63
N GLN A 611 21.51 -19.19 26.61
CA GLN A 611 20.40 -20.11 26.82
C GLN A 611 19.35 -20.03 25.71
N PRO A 612 19.71 -20.30 24.44
CA PRO A 612 18.83 -20.09 23.29
C PRO A 612 17.60 -21.01 23.26
N HIS A 613 17.71 -22.30 23.63
CA HIS A 613 16.53 -23.17 23.70
C HIS A 613 15.55 -22.69 24.77
N ARG A 614 16.05 -22.32 25.97
CA ARG A 614 15.25 -21.84 27.09
C ARG A 614 14.53 -20.53 26.76
N ASN A 615 15.24 -19.56 26.16
CA ASN A 615 14.67 -18.26 25.85
C ASN A 615 13.63 -18.34 24.73
N PHE A 616 13.91 -19.07 23.65
CA PHE A 616 12.94 -19.25 22.56
C PHE A 616 11.67 -19.98 23.03
N GLY A 617 11.79 -20.99 23.90
CA GLY A 617 10.64 -21.63 24.54
C GLY A 617 9.84 -20.66 25.42
N ALA A 618 10.52 -19.76 26.14
CA ALA A 618 9.88 -18.75 26.96
C ALA A 618 9.20 -17.64 26.11
N GLU A 619 9.76 -17.27 24.96
CA GLU A 619 9.14 -16.36 23.98
C GLU A 619 7.84 -16.95 23.43
N LEU A 620 7.82 -18.25 23.07
CA LEU A 620 6.59 -18.95 22.68
C LEU A 620 5.53 -18.97 23.82
N ARG A 621 5.96 -19.14 25.09
CA ARG A 621 5.05 -19.00 26.25
C ARG A 621 4.57 -17.55 26.45
N MET A 622 5.38 -16.54 26.14
CA MET A 622 4.94 -15.13 26.20
C MET A 622 3.84 -14.83 25.19
N ILE A 623 3.96 -15.32 23.95
CA ILE A 623 2.90 -15.20 22.93
C ILE A 623 1.61 -15.89 23.41
N ASP A 624 1.73 -17.14 23.88
CA ASP A 624 0.58 -17.91 24.38
C ASP A 624 -0.11 -17.24 25.60
N ASN A 625 0.67 -16.73 26.56
CA ASN A 625 0.14 -15.97 27.69
C ASN A 625 -0.59 -14.70 27.24
N SER A 626 -0.07 -13.97 26.25
CA SER A 626 -0.72 -12.76 25.73
C SER A 626 -2.03 -13.09 25.01
N VAL A 627 -2.09 -14.17 24.23
CA VAL A 627 -3.35 -14.65 23.61
C VAL A 627 -4.37 -15.02 24.69
N GLY A 628 -3.95 -15.70 25.76
CA GLY A 628 -4.80 -15.99 26.92
C GLY A 628 -5.31 -14.73 27.63
N ALA A 629 -4.47 -13.69 27.76
CA ALA A 629 -4.86 -12.42 28.36
C ALA A 629 -5.87 -11.66 27.49
N ILE A 630 -5.71 -11.65 26.16
CA ILE A 630 -6.66 -11.03 25.22
C ILE A 630 -8.02 -11.74 25.28
N ILE A 631 -8.04 -13.09 25.26
CA ILE A 631 -9.28 -13.87 25.42
C ILE A 631 -9.96 -13.53 26.76
N ALA A 632 -9.19 -13.52 27.86
CA ALA A 632 -9.73 -13.22 29.18
C ALA A 632 -10.26 -11.78 29.32
N LYS A 633 -9.69 -10.80 28.59
CA LYS A 633 -10.19 -9.41 28.56
C LYS A 633 -11.49 -9.30 27.76
N LEU A 634 -11.60 -10.00 26.62
CA LEU A 634 -12.85 -10.08 25.85
C LEU A 634 -13.97 -10.78 26.66
N ASP A 635 -13.62 -11.82 27.43
CA ASP A 635 -14.55 -12.51 28.34
C ASP A 635 -14.97 -11.63 29.53
N GLU A 636 -14.04 -10.85 30.10
CA GLU A 636 -14.29 -9.93 31.22
C GLU A 636 -15.26 -8.79 30.84
N LEU A 637 -15.11 -8.26 29.63
CA LEU A 637 -15.93 -7.17 29.09
C LEU A 637 -17.23 -7.66 28.43
N GLY A 638 -17.41 -8.98 28.25
CA GLY A 638 -18.57 -9.57 27.56
C GLY A 638 -18.54 -9.44 26.04
N LEU A 639 -17.39 -9.09 25.45
CA LEU A 639 -17.20 -8.84 24.02
C LEU A 639 -16.99 -10.12 23.19
N THR A 640 -16.62 -11.23 23.84
CA THR A 640 -16.20 -12.49 23.17
C THR A 640 -17.19 -13.00 22.12
N ASP A 641 -18.50 -12.96 22.37
CA ASP A 641 -19.50 -13.49 21.42
C ASP A 641 -19.62 -12.62 20.14
N ASN A 642 -19.29 -11.32 20.22
CA ASN A 642 -19.31 -10.37 19.10
C ASN A 642 -17.89 -9.99 18.64
N THR A 643 -16.91 -10.90 18.77
CA THR A 643 -15.52 -10.67 18.34
C THR A 643 -15.01 -11.79 17.44
N LEU A 644 -14.51 -11.42 16.24
CA LEU A 644 -13.69 -12.27 15.39
C LEU A 644 -12.22 -12.16 15.83
N LEU A 645 -11.74 -13.19 16.52
CA LEU A 645 -10.36 -13.33 16.96
C LEU A 645 -9.59 -14.28 16.03
N VAL A 646 -8.54 -13.77 15.37
CA VAL A 646 -7.64 -14.51 14.48
C VAL A 646 -6.23 -14.55 15.06
N PHE A 647 -5.54 -15.69 14.94
CA PHE A 647 -4.13 -15.85 15.29
C PHE A 647 -3.33 -16.45 14.12
N THR A 648 -2.18 -15.86 13.76
CA THR A 648 -1.29 -16.40 12.71
C THR A 648 0.20 -16.02 12.88
N SER A 649 1.03 -16.33 11.88
CA SER A 649 2.45 -15.91 11.74
C SER A 649 2.65 -15.19 10.42
N ASP A 650 3.49 -14.15 10.38
CA ASP A 650 3.68 -13.34 9.17
C ASP A 650 4.46 -14.04 8.04
N ASN A 651 5.30 -15.01 8.36
CA ASN A 651 5.91 -15.96 7.44
C ASN A 651 6.25 -17.29 8.17
N GLY A 652 6.75 -18.28 7.42
CA GLY A 652 7.26 -19.54 7.98
C GLY A 652 8.52 -19.37 8.84
N GLY A 653 8.87 -20.37 9.64
CA GLY A 653 9.92 -20.25 10.67
C GLY A 653 11.33 -20.29 10.08
N GLN A 654 12.30 -19.65 10.74
CA GLN A 654 13.70 -19.61 10.29
C GLN A 654 14.38 -20.99 10.30
N GLU A 655 15.14 -21.33 9.25
CA GLU A 655 16.03 -22.51 9.21
C GLU A 655 17.52 -22.16 9.43
N GLN A 656 18.36 -23.20 9.56
CA GLN A 656 19.78 -23.14 9.98
C GLN A 656 20.70 -22.29 9.09
N SER A 657 20.35 -22.10 7.82
CA SER A 657 21.22 -21.48 6.81
C SER A 657 21.46 -19.99 7.03
N VAL A 658 20.49 -19.26 7.59
CA VAL A 658 20.51 -17.78 7.66
C VAL A 658 21.08 -17.27 8.99
N TRP A 659 20.92 -18.02 10.08
CA TRP A 659 21.21 -17.57 11.46
C TRP A 659 22.18 -18.49 12.24
N GLY A 660 22.84 -19.42 11.55
CA GLY A 660 23.66 -20.45 12.19
C GLY A 660 22.77 -21.50 12.89
N ASN A 661 23.17 -21.97 14.07
CA ASN A 661 22.39 -22.98 14.80
C ASN A 661 21.12 -22.35 15.41
N ALA A 662 20.08 -22.09 14.62
CA ALA A 662 18.83 -21.51 15.11
C ALA A 662 18.09 -22.48 16.06
N PRO A 663 17.47 -21.98 17.16
CA PRO A 663 16.71 -22.82 18.09
C PRO A 663 15.51 -23.50 17.42
N SER A 664 14.99 -22.92 16.33
CA SER A 664 14.00 -23.47 15.41
C SER A 664 14.20 -24.97 15.09
N ILE A 665 15.45 -25.42 14.97
CA ILE A 665 15.78 -26.83 14.69
C ILE A 665 15.44 -27.73 15.88
N TYR A 666 15.73 -27.27 17.10
CA TYR A 666 15.43 -28.00 18.33
C TYR A 666 13.91 -28.18 18.48
N PHE A 667 13.12 -27.13 18.19
CA PHE A 667 11.66 -27.17 18.19
C PHE A 667 11.04 -27.80 16.92
N ASN A 668 11.84 -28.14 15.90
CA ASN A 668 11.35 -28.63 14.60
C ASN A 668 10.33 -27.67 13.95
N ALA A 669 10.72 -26.40 13.81
CA ALA A 669 9.85 -25.25 13.51
C ALA A 669 8.80 -25.44 12.41
N ASN A 670 9.17 -26.04 11.28
CA ASN A 670 8.30 -26.16 10.10
C ASN A 670 7.73 -27.59 9.93
N GLY A 671 7.93 -28.49 10.91
CA GLY A 671 7.25 -29.78 10.97
C GLY A 671 7.80 -30.80 9.97
N ILE A 672 7.03 -31.04 8.90
CA ILE A 672 7.42 -31.86 7.74
C ILE A 672 7.56 -31.00 6.47
N LEU A 673 7.29 -29.69 6.57
CA LEU A 673 7.34 -28.77 5.44
C LEU A 673 8.80 -28.40 5.16
N ARG A 674 9.11 -28.09 3.90
CA ARG A 674 10.47 -27.85 3.43
C ARG A 674 10.83 -26.36 3.48
N GLY A 675 12.04 -26.04 3.94
CA GLY A 675 12.55 -24.66 3.96
C GLY A 675 11.93 -23.81 5.08
N GLY A 676 12.31 -22.54 5.13
CA GLY A 676 11.85 -21.60 6.16
C GLY A 676 11.69 -20.18 5.65
N LYS A 677 11.75 -19.19 6.56
CA LYS A 677 11.80 -17.76 6.19
C LYS A 677 12.77 -17.55 5.01
N THR A 678 12.34 -16.76 4.03
CA THR A 678 12.96 -16.53 2.70
C THR A 678 12.76 -17.61 1.62
N ASP A 679 12.49 -18.88 1.95
CA ASP A 679 12.27 -19.94 0.96
C ASP A 679 10.83 -19.95 0.42
N SER A 680 10.63 -19.97 -0.91
CA SER A 680 9.30 -20.08 -1.54
C SER A 680 8.68 -21.49 -1.49
N TYR A 681 9.24 -22.40 -0.69
CA TYR A 681 8.71 -23.71 -0.36
C TYR A 681 7.58 -23.62 0.69
N GLU A 682 6.88 -24.71 0.96
CA GLU A 682 5.79 -24.76 1.93
C GLU A 682 6.22 -24.33 3.33
N GLY A 683 7.44 -24.63 3.79
CA GLY A 683 7.91 -24.28 5.13
C GLY A 683 8.23 -22.80 5.34
N GLY A 684 8.38 -22.02 4.26
CA GLY A 684 8.53 -20.56 4.31
C GLY A 684 7.25 -19.77 4.08
N LEU A 685 6.25 -20.38 3.41
CA LEU A 685 4.99 -19.74 3.06
C LEU A 685 3.79 -20.18 3.93
N ARG A 686 3.73 -21.44 4.36
CA ARG A 686 2.57 -22.02 5.06
C ARG A 686 2.69 -21.73 6.54
N VAL A 687 1.65 -21.12 7.11
CA VAL A 687 1.64 -20.58 8.48
C VAL A 687 0.47 -21.18 9.26
N PRO A 688 0.56 -21.27 10.60
CA PRO A 688 -0.61 -21.67 11.37
C PRO A 688 -1.64 -20.53 11.31
N MET A 689 -2.92 -20.86 11.18
CA MET A 689 -4.00 -19.88 11.26
C MET A 689 -5.19 -20.46 12.02
N LEU A 690 -5.61 -19.74 13.06
CA LEU A 690 -6.71 -20.09 13.95
C LEU A 690 -7.72 -18.94 13.97
N ALA A 691 -9.02 -19.25 13.99
CA ALA A 691 -10.08 -18.25 14.07
C ALA A 691 -11.16 -18.68 15.07
N LYS A 692 -11.55 -17.79 15.98
CA LYS A 692 -12.65 -17.95 16.95
C LYS A 692 -13.62 -16.77 16.81
N TRP A 693 -14.90 -17.07 16.65
CA TRP A 693 -16.01 -16.12 16.72
C TRP A 693 -17.26 -16.91 17.13
N PRO A 694 -17.67 -16.90 18.41
CA PRO A 694 -18.77 -17.74 18.91
C PRO A 694 -20.07 -17.49 18.15
N GLY A 695 -20.86 -18.54 17.92
CA GLY A 695 -22.11 -18.47 17.16
C GLY A 695 -21.93 -18.33 15.63
N HIS A 696 -20.80 -17.79 15.16
CA HIS A 696 -20.48 -17.61 13.74
C HIS A 696 -19.53 -18.70 13.22
N VAL A 697 -18.37 -18.88 13.86
CA VAL A 697 -17.38 -19.91 13.49
C VAL A 697 -17.71 -21.25 14.17
N PRO A 698 -17.89 -22.35 13.41
CA PRO A 698 -18.14 -23.67 13.99
C PRO A 698 -16.97 -24.17 14.86
N ALA A 699 -17.21 -24.27 16.17
CA ALA A 699 -16.22 -24.69 17.15
C ALA A 699 -15.69 -26.13 16.95
N GLY A 700 -14.40 -26.32 17.23
CA GLY A 700 -13.71 -27.61 17.16
C GLY A 700 -13.48 -28.12 15.74
N THR A 701 -13.53 -27.25 14.73
CA THR A 701 -13.45 -27.66 13.32
C THR A 701 -12.05 -27.47 12.72
N THR A 702 -11.85 -28.06 11.54
CA THR A 702 -10.65 -27.86 10.73
C THR A 702 -11.05 -27.56 9.29
N SER A 703 -10.30 -26.66 8.63
CA SER A 703 -10.42 -26.34 7.21
C SER A 703 -9.15 -26.70 6.45
N ASP A 704 -9.32 -27.30 5.28
CA ASP A 704 -8.29 -27.58 4.28
C ASP A 704 -8.36 -26.61 3.07
N LEU A 705 -9.13 -25.52 3.20
CA LEU A 705 -9.20 -24.45 2.19
C LEU A 705 -7.80 -23.80 2.02
N PRO A 706 -7.26 -23.76 0.79
CA PRO A 706 -6.05 -22.99 0.50
C PRO A 706 -6.40 -21.49 0.48
N CYS A 707 -5.91 -20.75 1.48
CA CYS A 707 -6.14 -19.32 1.65
C CYS A 707 -4.84 -18.60 2.05
N TYR A 708 -4.74 -17.30 1.78
CA TYR A 708 -3.57 -16.48 2.09
C TYR A 708 -3.90 -15.07 2.56
N PHE A 709 -2.90 -14.31 3.04
CA PHE A 709 -3.10 -13.00 3.66
C PHE A 709 -3.94 -12.00 2.84
N ALA A 710 -3.81 -11.99 1.52
CA ALA A 710 -4.61 -11.15 0.63
C ALA A 710 -6.14 -11.42 0.76
N ASP A 711 -6.55 -12.62 1.19
CA ASP A 711 -7.95 -12.99 1.43
C ASP A 711 -8.56 -12.28 2.65
N PHE A 712 -7.75 -11.77 3.58
CA PHE A 712 -8.28 -11.16 4.80
C PHE A 712 -9.02 -9.84 4.50
N TYR A 713 -8.49 -9.01 3.60
CA TYR A 713 -9.13 -7.76 3.18
C TYR A 713 -10.56 -7.94 2.64
N PRO A 714 -10.83 -8.78 1.61
CA PRO A 714 -12.20 -9.02 1.15
C PRO A 714 -13.04 -9.84 2.16
N THR A 715 -12.40 -10.57 3.09
CA THR A 715 -13.11 -11.22 4.21
C THR A 715 -13.67 -10.19 5.17
N VAL A 716 -12.86 -9.22 5.62
CA VAL A 716 -13.35 -8.17 6.53
C VAL A 716 -14.29 -7.22 5.82
N ALA A 717 -14.06 -6.87 4.54
CA ALA A 717 -15.03 -6.10 3.75
C ALA A 717 -16.41 -6.78 3.73
N GLN A 718 -16.46 -8.11 3.55
CA GLN A 718 -17.72 -8.86 3.60
C GLN A 718 -18.32 -8.93 5.02
N VAL A 719 -17.51 -9.01 6.09
CA VAL A 719 -17.99 -8.91 7.49
C VAL A 719 -18.60 -7.54 7.76
N LEU A 720 -17.98 -6.49 7.23
CA LEU A 720 -18.42 -5.11 7.32
C LEU A 720 -19.58 -4.80 6.35
N GLY A 721 -19.93 -5.69 5.41
CA GLY A 721 -20.98 -5.48 4.42
C GLY A 721 -20.61 -4.55 3.25
N VAL A 722 -19.39 -4.02 3.22
CA VAL A 722 -18.89 -3.11 2.18
C VAL A 722 -18.28 -3.87 1.00
N ARG A 723 -18.12 -3.20 -0.15
CA ARG A 723 -17.48 -3.78 -1.33
C ARG A 723 -15.96 -3.56 -1.26
N PRO A 724 -15.10 -4.59 -1.33
CA PRO A 724 -13.67 -4.37 -1.45
C PRO A 724 -13.34 -3.73 -2.82
N PRO A 725 -12.30 -2.88 -2.93
CA PRO A 725 -11.88 -2.27 -4.18
C PRO A 725 -11.57 -3.29 -5.28
N ALA A 726 -11.82 -2.91 -6.54
CA ALA A 726 -11.73 -3.82 -7.69
C ALA A 726 -10.31 -4.35 -8.00
N TYR A 727 -9.27 -3.78 -7.38
CA TYR A 727 -7.87 -4.22 -7.51
C TYR A 727 -7.47 -5.35 -6.55
N VAL A 728 -8.31 -5.73 -5.58
CA VAL A 728 -7.98 -6.74 -4.55
C VAL A 728 -7.84 -8.14 -5.16
N ASP A 729 -6.68 -8.78 -4.92
CA ASP A 729 -6.34 -10.13 -5.42
C ASP A 729 -6.98 -11.27 -4.59
N GLY A 730 -7.41 -10.96 -3.37
CA GLY A 730 -7.97 -11.92 -2.42
C GLY A 730 -9.38 -12.41 -2.75
N LEU A 731 -9.77 -13.52 -2.14
CA LEU A 731 -11.15 -14.02 -2.10
C LEU A 731 -11.60 -14.19 -0.65
N SER A 732 -12.75 -13.62 -0.28
CA SER A 732 -13.30 -13.76 1.07
C SER A 732 -13.41 -15.23 1.51
N ILE A 733 -12.91 -15.52 2.71
CA ILE A 733 -13.06 -16.80 3.41
C ILE A 733 -14.19 -16.76 4.45
N LEU A 734 -15.04 -15.72 4.45
CA LEU A 734 -16.18 -15.63 5.37
C LEU A 734 -17.17 -16.81 5.24
N PRO A 735 -17.52 -17.32 4.04
CA PRO A 735 -18.36 -18.51 3.91
C PRO A 735 -17.73 -19.75 4.57
N GLU A 736 -16.43 -19.98 4.39
CA GLU A 736 -15.69 -21.06 5.06
C GLU A 736 -15.71 -20.89 6.58
N LEU A 737 -15.38 -19.69 7.08
CA LEU A 737 -15.40 -19.36 8.52
C LEU A 737 -16.78 -19.61 9.13
N THR A 738 -17.85 -19.20 8.45
CA THR A 738 -19.26 -19.35 8.91
C THR A 738 -19.87 -20.72 8.62
N GLY A 739 -19.12 -21.62 7.97
CA GLY A 739 -19.57 -22.98 7.64
C GLY A 739 -20.40 -23.11 6.36
N ASP A 740 -20.67 -22.03 5.63
CA ASP A 740 -21.29 -22.01 4.30
C ASP A 740 -20.30 -22.44 3.19
N ARG A 741 -19.78 -23.66 3.34
CA ARG A 741 -18.74 -24.24 2.47
C ARG A 741 -19.18 -24.48 1.03
N ASP A 742 -20.49 -24.54 0.77
CA ASP A 742 -21.04 -24.72 -0.58
C ASP A 742 -20.94 -23.41 -1.40
N ASN A 743 -20.99 -22.24 -0.75
CA ASN A 743 -20.81 -20.93 -1.40
C ASN A 743 -19.37 -20.40 -1.33
N GLN A 744 -18.44 -21.09 -0.66
CA GLN A 744 -17.04 -20.68 -0.57
C GLN A 744 -16.35 -20.69 -1.96
N LYS A 745 -16.07 -19.48 -2.48
CA LYS A 745 -15.25 -19.27 -3.67
C LYS A 745 -13.84 -19.83 -3.44
N LYS A 746 -13.21 -20.37 -4.48
CA LYS A 746 -11.86 -20.98 -4.38
C LYS A 746 -10.94 -20.41 -5.43
N HIS A 747 -9.71 -20.10 -5.03
CA HIS A 747 -8.65 -19.63 -5.91
C HIS A 747 -8.35 -20.63 -7.02
N ARG A 748 -8.18 -20.12 -8.26
CA ARG A 748 -7.64 -20.92 -9.38
C ARG A 748 -6.16 -21.25 -9.11
N TYR A 749 -5.45 -20.31 -8.53
CA TYR A 749 -4.07 -20.42 -8.06
C TYR A 749 -3.84 -19.38 -6.95
N LEU A 750 -2.89 -19.67 -6.06
CA LEU A 750 -2.23 -18.67 -5.22
C LEU A 750 -0.86 -18.37 -5.85
N PHE A 751 -0.40 -17.12 -5.81
CA PHE A 751 0.89 -16.70 -6.34
C PHE A 751 1.72 -15.92 -5.32
N TRP A 752 3.04 -16.10 -5.37
CA TRP A 752 4.00 -15.37 -4.56
C TRP A 752 5.21 -14.95 -5.39
N SER A 753 5.75 -13.77 -5.08
CA SER A 753 7.01 -13.27 -5.64
C SER A 753 7.86 -12.62 -4.55
N HIS A 754 9.13 -12.98 -4.47
CA HIS A 754 10.08 -12.55 -3.44
C HIS A 754 11.45 -12.24 -4.05
N GLN A 755 12.13 -11.21 -3.58
CA GLN A 755 13.46 -10.84 -4.07
C GLN A 755 14.49 -10.87 -2.92
N ALA A 756 15.26 -11.95 -2.83
CA ALA A 756 16.32 -12.09 -1.83
C ALA A 756 17.51 -12.89 -2.39
N GLY A 757 18.52 -12.18 -2.92
CA GLY A 757 19.66 -12.77 -3.61
C GLY A 757 19.34 -13.29 -5.02
N SER A 758 18.13 -13.81 -5.22
CA SER A 758 17.47 -14.02 -6.51
C SER A 758 16.01 -13.57 -6.47
N LEU A 759 15.42 -13.37 -7.65
CA LEU A 759 13.97 -13.23 -7.82
C LEU A 759 13.35 -14.63 -7.86
N ASP A 760 12.60 -14.97 -6.82
CA ASP A 760 12.00 -16.28 -6.60
C ASP A 760 10.47 -16.17 -6.63
N HIS A 761 9.82 -17.16 -7.24
CA HIS A 761 8.36 -17.23 -7.37
C HIS A 761 7.82 -18.59 -6.93
N ALA A 762 6.60 -18.60 -6.40
CA ALA A 762 5.83 -19.82 -6.18
C ALA A 762 4.39 -19.69 -6.71
N VAL A 763 3.82 -20.84 -7.09
CA VAL A 763 2.41 -20.95 -7.50
C VAL A 763 1.80 -22.17 -6.83
N ARG A 764 0.62 -22.06 -6.20
CA ARG A 764 -0.20 -23.23 -5.81
C ARG A 764 -1.49 -23.24 -6.63
N ALA A 765 -1.59 -24.13 -7.61
CA ALA A 765 -2.81 -24.34 -8.40
C ALA A 765 -3.51 -25.64 -7.96
N GLY A 766 -4.45 -25.52 -7.02
CA GLY A 766 -5.08 -26.65 -6.34
C GLY A 766 -4.06 -27.47 -5.58
N LYS A 767 -3.74 -28.66 -6.09
CA LYS A 767 -2.74 -29.58 -5.52
C LYS A 767 -1.31 -29.39 -6.03
N TRP A 768 -1.16 -28.73 -7.17
CA TRP A 768 0.14 -28.54 -7.80
C TRP A 768 0.83 -27.32 -7.19
N LYS A 769 2.02 -27.52 -6.64
CA LYS A 769 2.90 -26.46 -6.15
C LYS A 769 4.09 -26.35 -7.11
N ALA A 770 4.28 -25.17 -7.68
CA ALA A 770 5.46 -24.84 -8.48
C ALA A 770 6.35 -23.87 -7.70
N VAL A 771 7.66 -24.06 -7.79
CA VAL A 771 8.68 -23.20 -7.19
C VAL A 771 9.75 -22.90 -8.25
N LYS A 772 10.06 -21.62 -8.45
CA LYS A 772 11.05 -21.14 -9.41
C LYS A 772 12.01 -20.21 -8.69
N ARG A 773 13.28 -20.59 -8.57
CA ARG A 773 14.27 -19.83 -7.80
C ARG A 773 15.28 -19.17 -8.74
N GLY A 774 15.23 -17.85 -8.88
CA GLY A 774 15.98 -17.11 -9.90
C GLY A 774 15.82 -17.67 -11.31
N GLY A 775 16.94 -17.73 -12.04
CA GLY A 775 17.01 -18.28 -13.40
C GLY A 775 16.91 -19.80 -13.51
N ASN A 776 16.60 -20.53 -12.44
CA ASN A 776 16.48 -21.99 -12.49
C ASN A 776 15.19 -22.45 -13.21
N ALA A 777 15.19 -23.71 -13.65
CA ALA A 777 13.98 -24.37 -14.13
C ALA A 777 12.96 -24.55 -12.99
N ILE A 778 11.67 -24.55 -13.33
CA ILE A 778 10.56 -24.74 -12.37
C ILE A 778 10.65 -26.14 -11.73
N GLU A 779 10.69 -26.17 -10.41
CA GLU A 779 10.42 -27.35 -9.59
C GLU A 779 8.89 -27.52 -9.44
N LEU A 780 8.35 -28.74 -9.54
CA LEU A 780 6.91 -28.99 -9.46
C LEU A 780 6.60 -30.19 -8.54
N TYR A 781 5.67 -29.99 -7.62
CA TYR A 781 5.28 -30.92 -6.56
C TYR A 781 3.77 -31.14 -6.50
N ASN A 782 3.34 -32.29 -5.94
CA ASN A 782 1.93 -32.62 -5.71
C ASN A 782 1.65 -32.70 -4.20
N LEU A 783 1.09 -31.64 -3.62
CA LEU A 783 0.94 -31.50 -2.17
C LEU A 783 -0.02 -32.54 -1.54
N GLU A 784 -0.94 -33.14 -2.33
CA GLU A 784 -1.75 -34.29 -1.89
C GLU A 784 -0.92 -35.51 -1.45
N THR A 785 0.30 -35.66 -1.99
CA THR A 785 1.14 -36.86 -1.80
C THR A 785 2.55 -36.55 -1.32
N ASP A 786 3.00 -35.30 -1.45
CA ASP A 786 4.34 -34.81 -1.13
C ASP A 786 4.28 -33.36 -0.58
N PRO A 787 3.67 -33.16 0.61
CA PRO A 787 3.64 -31.85 1.28
C PRO A 787 5.02 -31.41 1.80
N SER A 788 6.02 -32.30 1.72
CA SER A 788 7.42 -32.06 2.04
C SER A 788 8.26 -31.68 0.80
N GLU A 789 7.64 -31.55 -0.39
CA GLU A 789 8.28 -31.12 -1.63
C GLU A 789 9.61 -31.84 -1.93
N THR A 790 9.61 -33.16 -1.74
CA THR A 790 10.78 -34.05 -1.89
C THR A 790 10.93 -34.62 -3.31
N SER A 791 9.83 -34.67 -4.08
CA SER A 791 9.74 -35.37 -5.36
C SER A 791 9.36 -34.40 -6.49
N ASN A 792 10.37 -33.77 -7.11
CA ASN A 792 10.15 -32.88 -8.24
C ASN A 792 9.71 -33.69 -9.48
N VAL A 793 8.43 -33.57 -9.85
CA VAL A 793 7.80 -34.29 -10.97
C VAL A 793 7.68 -33.46 -12.25
N ALA A 794 8.28 -32.26 -12.32
CA ALA A 794 8.19 -31.32 -13.44
C ALA A 794 8.49 -31.98 -14.80
N GLY A 795 9.55 -32.79 -14.88
CA GLY A 795 9.97 -33.49 -16.11
C GLY A 795 8.96 -34.52 -16.65
N SER A 796 7.93 -34.87 -15.88
CA SER A 796 6.82 -35.74 -16.32
C SER A 796 5.49 -34.99 -16.53
N ASN A 797 5.43 -33.70 -16.18
CA ASN A 797 4.21 -32.88 -16.17
C ASN A 797 4.40 -31.56 -16.95
N ALA A 798 5.08 -31.59 -18.10
CA ALA A 798 5.47 -30.40 -18.85
C ALA A 798 4.31 -29.42 -19.18
N ALA A 799 3.08 -29.92 -19.39
CA ALA A 799 1.91 -29.08 -19.60
C ALA A 799 1.52 -28.26 -18.35
N ILE A 800 1.66 -28.83 -17.15
CA ILE A 800 1.47 -28.11 -15.89
C ILE A 800 2.58 -27.08 -15.70
N VAL A 801 3.84 -27.44 -15.99
CA VAL A 801 4.97 -26.50 -15.94
C VAL A 801 4.75 -25.28 -16.85
N GLN A 802 4.15 -25.48 -18.03
CA GLN A 802 3.77 -24.40 -18.95
C GLN A 802 2.58 -23.56 -18.46
N GLU A 803 1.62 -24.13 -17.72
CA GLU A 803 0.58 -23.36 -17.03
C GLU A 803 1.21 -22.48 -15.93
N MET A 804 2.07 -23.07 -15.10
CA MET A 804 2.73 -22.37 -13.99
C MET A 804 3.64 -21.24 -14.47
N GLN A 805 4.40 -21.43 -15.56
CA GLN A 805 5.18 -20.33 -16.15
C GLN A 805 4.29 -19.23 -16.75
N ARG A 806 3.10 -19.56 -17.29
CA ARG A 806 2.16 -18.54 -17.77
C ARG A 806 1.50 -17.75 -16.63
N ILE A 807 1.27 -18.38 -15.48
CA ILE A 807 0.84 -17.66 -14.26
C ILE A 807 1.98 -16.74 -13.77
N ILE A 808 3.20 -17.26 -13.58
CA ILE A 808 4.38 -16.46 -13.17
C ILE A 808 4.60 -15.25 -14.10
N THR A 809 4.44 -15.42 -15.41
CA THR A 809 4.62 -14.35 -16.41
C THR A 809 3.48 -13.33 -16.44
N ARG A 810 2.33 -13.60 -15.81
CA ARG A 810 1.18 -12.69 -15.78
C ARG A 810 1.00 -11.98 -14.43
N GLU A 811 1.14 -12.68 -13.31
CA GLU A 811 0.96 -12.05 -11.98
C GLU A 811 2.22 -11.30 -11.48
N TYR A 812 3.38 -11.47 -12.12
CA TYR A 812 4.59 -10.76 -11.72
C TYR A 812 4.63 -9.35 -12.31
N VAL A 813 4.20 -8.38 -11.51
CA VAL A 813 4.53 -6.96 -11.71
C VAL A 813 5.90 -6.71 -11.04
N PRO A 814 6.92 -6.20 -11.78
CA PRO A 814 8.19 -5.79 -11.20
C PRO A 814 8.04 -4.72 -10.11
N ASP A 815 9.03 -4.61 -9.23
CA ASP A 815 9.11 -3.49 -8.28
C ASP A 815 9.04 -2.14 -9.02
N LEU A 816 8.33 -1.17 -8.45
CA LEU A 816 8.37 0.21 -8.93
C LEU A 816 9.82 0.70 -8.80
N GLY A 817 10.42 1.11 -9.92
CA GLY A 817 11.86 1.35 -10.03
C GLY A 817 12.35 2.46 -9.08
N ALA A 818 12.85 2.05 -7.91
CA ALA A 818 13.45 2.86 -6.84
C ALA A 818 13.02 4.33 -6.82
N SER A 819 11.82 4.61 -6.30
CA SER A 819 11.44 5.97 -5.91
C SER A 819 12.43 6.52 -4.87
N GLU A 820 12.84 7.78 -5.06
CA GLU A 820 13.56 8.51 -4.01
C GLU A 820 12.66 8.59 -2.76
N PRO A 821 13.16 8.27 -1.56
CA PRO A 821 12.31 8.05 -0.39
C PRO A 821 11.49 9.28 -0.01
N SER A 822 10.17 9.09 0.12
CA SER A 822 9.25 10.08 0.68
C SER A 822 9.65 10.37 2.13
N ALA A 823 10.26 11.54 2.31
CA ALA A 823 10.91 12.00 3.55
C ALA A 823 12.05 11.12 4.10
N SER A 824 12.93 11.79 4.85
CA SER A 824 14.08 11.15 5.51
C SER A 824 13.67 10.40 6.78
N SER A 825 13.07 9.21 6.61
CA SER A 825 13.08 8.19 7.66
C SER A 825 14.54 8.00 8.13
N PRO A 826 14.83 7.97 9.45
CA PRO A 826 16.20 7.97 9.94
C PRO A 826 16.89 6.62 9.71
N VAL A 827 17.47 6.45 8.52
CA VAL A 827 18.30 5.31 8.13
C VAL A 827 19.34 5.05 9.21
N TYR A 828 19.17 3.94 9.93
CA TYR A 828 20.20 3.46 10.85
C TYR A 828 21.48 3.22 10.05
N PRO A 829 22.66 3.64 10.54
CA PRO A 829 23.86 3.71 9.73
C PRO A 829 24.44 2.32 9.42
N ASN A 830 23.95 1.72 8.35
CA ASN A 830 24.62 0.63 7.62
C ASN A 830 25.99 1.14 7.13
N HIS A 831 27.03 0.88 7.91
CA HIS A 831 28.41 1.21 7.55
C HIS A 831 29.01 0.05 6.70
N PRO A 832 29.83 0.33 5.68
CA PRO A 832 30.21 -0.63 4.63
C PRO A 832 31.39 -1.54 4.98
#